data_AF-A0A4Q1RHU1-F1
#
_entry.id   AF-A0A4Q1RHU1-F1
#
_cell.length_a   1.000
_cell.length_b   1.000
_cell.length_c   1.000
_cell.angle_alpha   90.00
_cell.angle_beta   90.00
_cell.angle_gamma   90.00
#
_symmetry.space_group_name_H-M   'P 1'
#
loop_
_entity.id
_entity.type
_entity.pdbx_description
1 polymer ?
#
loop_
_entity_poly.entity_id
_entity_poly.type
_entity_poly.pdbx_seq_one_letter_code
_entity_poly.pdbx_strand_id
1 'polypeptide(L)'
;MSTIRWIQFSDLHFNKTNINTRLLRDSIKSFLREKRIKCDYAFFAGDLRNAPDKYFLPNSVQYLRELCAAVEVSPECFFMVPGNHDIDRNIEQRDQAVKRILNNNGVEKGYYDIEEGKIQKTDLQDIKIGQTEFFKIVEEFYKDVPSRAEKYRELGHFLIKTEDFNIIHLDSTITYTKGQEESLVIGTDLLYDILEKVNPQKYTIILSHFPFDSLKPEEKNEVCRILEQFGVQLWMSGHLHDALVQMHRKAFHELQCGSLLTDGGTPNVLIGQLDTETGCGEIRAYIWQKNAGWILNEYLDRMSETDKSVYEFELRPTEVMKLSGKFHKKQEIDPETMRLIGSVVDRIEQTYEDRYTIIKDCTYGEITYPVVVKAWTPGDMDKIYAIEIIDRNTYNLEKMRKWIDKLSVSFRNYTKILDKKNVVAELYLISKDVCSNEQKERYSKDFYDICERIYRNHCFQVNIVEKGILENRKSGLQKDRVFISSISVVPVEKEMLYTMDIGIVAKVKASKPMLLGEYDSVQEINAQINEYYQNVWTEWQQDISGHKEDPFILKRIAAQQEKEQISEGTLTDNLCYEITHNDAGLFSVIFDRYLYLGGVHGTPLRKCIVADLNTGVLLSLHEVLPMSFIELMTIIRERLYTEYSQDYNDVLEECYQNISNLYHQVDEFKFYIKYSSLYIYFDIYEISGYSMGYMDLYIMDLTDYLRNRYNIEECDIVRKQPLFEKIERETAR
;
A
#
# COMPACT_ATOMS: atom_id res chain seq x y z
N MET A 1 4.62 -16.50 18.77
CA MET A 1 4.40 -15.89 17.45
C MET A 1 4.70 -17.01 16.46
N SER A 2 3.79 -17.33 15.55
CA SER A 2 3.93 -18.45 14.60
C SER A 2 4.69 -18.08 13.32
N THR A 3 4.94 -16.79 13.14
CA THR A 3 5.55 -16.23 11.94
C THR A 3 7.06 -16.20 12.04
N ILE A 4 7.71 -16.88 11.09
CA ILE A 4 9.15 -17.02 10.98
C ILE A 4 9.64 -16.29 9.73
N ARG A 5 10.74 -15.55 9.83
CA ARG A 5 11.33 -14.78 8.73
C ARG A 5 12.75 -15.23 8.43
N TRP A 6 13.15 -15.14 7.17
CA TRP A 6 14.52 -15.45 6.76
C TRP A 6 15.03 -14.55 5.64
N ILE A 7 16.36 -14.49 5.53
CA ILE A 7 17.05 -13.95 4.36
C ILE A 7 17.68 -15.11 3.58
N GLN A 8 17.60 -15.07 2.26
CA GLN A 8 18.26 -16.00 1.35
C GLN A 8 19.14 -15.21 0.37
N PHE A 9 20.36 -15.70 0.18
CA PHE A 9 21.35 -15.12 -0.73
C PHE A 9 22.30 -16.22 -1.24
N SER A 10 22.98 -15.97 -2.36
CA SER A 10 23.87 -16.96 -2.99
C SER A 10 24.92 -16.28 -3.88
N ASP A 11 25.81 -17.09 -4.45
CA ASP A 11 26.65 -16.75 -5.59
C ASP A 11 27.44 -15.46 -5.34
N LEU A 12 28.17 -15.44 -4.22
CA LEU A 12 29.03 -14.32 -3.88
C LEU A 12 30.18 -14.21 -4.88
N HIS A 13 30.76 -15.32 -5.33
CA HIS A 13 31.96 -15.35 -6.16
C HIS A 13 33.02 -14.37 -5.64
N PHE A 14 33.35 -14.46 -4.35
CA PHE A 14 33.96 -13.34 -3.61
C PHE A 14 35.28 -12.85 -4.21
N ASN A 15 36.03 -13.73 -4.90
CA ASN A 15 37.26 -13.40 -5.63
C ASN A 15 37.03 -12.46 -6.82
N LYS A 16 35.84 -12.48 -7.43
CA LYS A 16 35.44 -11.54 -8.47
C LYS A 16 35.00 -10.23 -7.85
N THR A 17 35.60 -9.14 -8.32
CA THR A 17 35.27 -7.82 -7.85
C THR A 17 35.48 -6.77 -8.93
N ASN A 18 34.52 -5.87 -9.06
CA ASN A 18 34.61 -4.61 -9.79
C ASN A 18 34.03 -3.51 -8.90
N ILE A 19 34.15 -2.24 -9.30
CA ILE A 19 33.69 -1.12 -8.44
C ILE A 19 32.20 -1.22 -8.08
N ASN A 20 31.36 -1.68 -9.01
CA ASN A 20 29.91 -1.79 -8.81
C ASN A 20 29.59 -2.95 -7.84
N THR A 21 30.25 -4.09 -7.98
CA THR A 21 30.14 -5.23 -7.07
C THR A 21 30.60 -4.88 -5.66
N ARG A 22 31.64 -4.06 -5.50
CA ARG A 22 32.07 -3.56 -4.17
C ARG A 22 30.98 -2.69 -3.54
N LEU A 23 30.46 -1.73 -4.28
CA LEU A 23 29.37 -0.86 -3.80
C LEU A 23 28.12 -1.67 -3.40
N LEU A 24 27.76 -2.67 -4.19
CA LEU A 24 26.68 -3.62 -3.88
C LEU A 24 26.90 -4.30 -2.52
N ARG A 25 28.06 -4.92 -2.33
CA ARG A 25 28.39 -5.71 -1.12
C ARG A 25 28.59 -4.83 0.11
N ASP A 26 29.16 -3.64 -0.05
CA ASP A 26 29.39 -2.70 1.05
C ASP A 26 28.07 -2.08 1.55
N SER A 27 27.13 -1.80 0.63
CA SER A 27 25.87 -1.12 0.95
C SER A 27 24.77 -2.05 1.49
N ILE A 28 24.78 -3.34 1.17
CA ILE A 28 23.67 -4.25 1.53
C ILE A 28 23.42 -4.29 3.05
N LYS A 29 24.49 -4.27 3.85
CA LYS A 29 24.37 -4.30 5.33
C LYS A 29 23.69 -3.04 5.86
N SER A 30 24.05 -1.87 5.33
CA SER A 30 23.41 -0.60 5.71
C SER A 30 21.96 -0.58 5.26
N PHE A 31 21.69 -1.01 4.03
CA PHE A 31 20.34 -1.13 3.50
C PHE A 31 19.43 -2.01 4.37
N LEU A 32 19.87 -3.22 4.74
CA LEU A 32 19.11 -4.14 5.57
C LEU A 32 18.80 -3.53 6.95
N ARG A 33 19.76 -2.82 7.54
CA ARG A 33 19.60 -2.12 8.84
C ARG A 33 18.67 -0.91 8.76
N GLU A 34 18.81 -0.10 7.72
CA GLU A 34 17.97 1.08 7.47
C GLU A 34 16.51 0.67 7.24
N LYS A 35 16.28 -0.43 6.50
CA LYS A 35 14.96 -1.04 6.32
C LYS A 35 14.45 -1.79 7.56
N ARG A 36 15.26 -1.89 8.62
CA ARG A 36 14.95 -2.60 9.87
C ARG A 36 14.51 -4.06 9.65
N ILE A 37 15.13 -4.71 8.66
CA ILE A 37 14.85 -6.11 8.34
C ILE A 37 15.47 -6.98 9.44
N LYS A 38 14.64 -7.78 10.09
CA LYS A 38 15.03 -8.77 11.10
C LYS A 38 14.59 -10.15 10.64
N CYS A 39 15.47 -11.13 10.80
CA CYS A 39 15.25 -12.50 10.39
C CYS A 39 15.56 -13.46 11.54
N ASP A 40 14.85 -14.58 11.59
CA ASP A 40 15.12 -15.68 12.51
C ASP A 40 16.19 -16.61 11.93
N TYR A 41 16.21 -16.75 10.60
CA TYR A 41 17.11 -17.64 9.87
C TYR A 41 17.80 -16.94 8.68
N ALA A 42 18.95 -17.46 8.28
CA ALA A 42 19.65 -17.03 7.08
C ALA A 42 20.14 -18.24 6.27
N PHE A 43 19.87 -18.23 4.97
CA PHE A 43 20.20 -19.32 4.04
C PHE A 43 21.18 -18.83 2.96
N PHE A 44 22.29 -19.55 2.83
CA PHE A 44 23.29 -19.30 1.80
C PHE A 44 23.41 -20.50 0.84
N ALA A 45 22.98 -20.32 -0.41
CA ALA A 45 22.90 -21.39 -1.40
C ALA A 45 24.22 -21.65 -2.17
N GLY A 46 25.36 -21.25 -1.62
CA GLY A 46 26.69 -21.62 -2.14
C GLY A 46 27.29 -20.63 -3.14
N ASP A 47 28.41 -21.04 -3.74
CA ASP A 47 29.27 -20.25 -4.61
C ASP A 47 29.90 -19.04 -3.88
N LEU A 48 30.59 -19.35 -2.79
CA LEU A 48 31.33 -18.36 -2.01
C LEU A 48 32.59 -17.88 -2.73
N ARG A 49 33.32 -18.78 -3.41
CA ARG A 49 34.52 -18.44 -4.20
C ARG A 49 34.25 -18.49 -5.69
N ASN A 50 35.18 -17.97 -6.48
CA ASN A 50 35.22 -18.21 -7.93
C ASN A 50 36.21 -19.35 -8.23
N ALA A 51 35.71 -20.49 -8.74
CA ALA A 51 36.51 -21.70 -8.98
C ALA A 51 37.83 -21.50 -9.74
N PRO A 52 37.92 -20.69 -10.82
CA PRO A 52 39.18 -20.42 -11.51
C PRO A 52 40.31 -19.90 -10.62
N ASP A 53 39.99 -19.21 -9.53
CA ASP A 53 40.98 -18.64 -8.61
C ASP A 53 41.55 -19.69 -7.64
N LYS A 54 40.89 -20.84 -7.49
CA LYS A 54 41.35 -22.01 -6.70
C LYS A 54 41.51 -21.80 -5.19
N TYR A 55 41.16 -20.64 -4.62
CA TYR A 55 41.19 -20.41 -3.17
C TYR A 55 39.98 -19.59 -2.68
N PHE A 56 39.64 -19.74 -1.40
CA PHE A 56 38.69 -18.87 -0.70
C PHE A 56 39.41 -17.64 -0.15
N LEU A 57 38.83 -16.45 -0.31
CA LEU A 57 39.40 -15.22 0.23
C LEU A 57 39.31 -15.18 1.77
N PRO A 58 40.34 -14.68 2.48
CA PRO A 58 40.37 -14.69 3.95
C PRO A 58 39.18 -13.97 4.63
N ASN A 59 38.65 -12.91 4.02
CA ASN A 59 37.57 -12.12 4.62
C ASN A 59 36.16 -12.66 4.33
N SER A 60 36.04 -13.79 3.61
CA SER A 60 34.74 -14.34 3.23
C SER A 60 33.88 -14.70 4.45
N VAL A 61 34.48 -15.35 5.46
CA VAL A 61 33.76 -15.74 6.70
C VAL A 61 33.31 -14.51 7.48
N GLN A 62 34.18 -13.50 7.60
CA GLN A 62 33.84 -12.23 8.23
C GLN A 62 32.65 -11.58 7.52
N TYR A 63 32.65 -11.52 6.20
CA TYR A 63 31.56 -10.93 5.42
C TYR A 63 30.22 -11.65 5.66
N LEU A 64 30.21 -12.99 5.64
CA LEU A 64 29.00 -13.77 5.94
C LEU A 64 28.46 -13.49 7.36
N ARG A 65 29.36 -13.45 8.36
CA ARG A 65 28.99 -13.13 9.75
C ARG A 65 28.40 -11.72 9.88
N GLU A 66 29.00 -10.73 9.21
CA GLU A 66 28.52 -9.35 9.21
C GLU A 66 27.15 -9.19 8.54
N LEU A 67 26.88 -9.96 7.48
CA LEU A 67 25.58 -9.96 6.80
C LEU A 67 24.50 -10.60 7.68
N CYS A 68 24.80 -11.72 8.35
CA CYS A 68 23.89 -12.30 9.35
C CYS A 68 23.60 -11.33 10.50
N ALA A 69 24.64 -10.66 11.01
CA ALA A 69 24.50 -9.66 12.07
C ALA A 69 23.69 -8.42 11.63
N ALA A 70 23.66 -8.09 10.34
CA ALA A 70 22.85 -6.98 9.84
C ALA A 70 21.33 -7.23 9.95
N VAL A 71 20.92 -8.50 10.00
CA VAL A 71 19.52 -8.94 10.17
C VAL A 71 19.27 -9.64 11.50
N GLU A 72 20.19 -9.50 12.46
CA GLU A 72 20.12 -10.07 13.82
C GLU A 72 20.08 -11.62 13.89
N VAL A 73 20.53 -12.31 12.84
CA VAL A 73 20.60 -13.77 12.82
C VAL A 73 21.87 -14.27 13.52
N SER A 74 21.70 -15.18 14.48
CA SER A 74 22.83 -15.84 15.15
C SER A 74 23.51 -16.87 14.23
N PRO A 75 24.81 -17.17 14.41
CA PRO A 75 25.50 -18.18 13.61
C PRO A 75 24.84 -19.56 13.62
N GLU A 76 24.15 -19.95 14.69
CA GLU A 76 23.44 -21.24 14.80
C GLU A 76 22.22 -21.35 13.88
N CYS A 77 21.66 -20.20 13.52
CA CYS A 77 20.51 -20.05 12.62
C CYS A 77 20.92 -19.69 11.18
N PHE A 78 22.22 -19.75 10.87
CA PHE A 78 22.74 -19.69 9.51
C PHE A 78 22.88 -21.11 8.95
N PHE A 79 22.51 -21.27 7.68
CA PHE A 79 22.58 -22.54 6.95
C PHE A 79 23.22 -22.30 5.60
N MET A 80 24.26 -23.08 5.27
CA MET A 80 24.93 -22.99 3.98
C MET A 80 25.12 -24.35 3.31
N VAL A 81 25.21 -24.36 1.99
CA VAL A 81 25.59 -25.52 1.16
C VAL A 81 26.72 -25.14 0.20
N PRO A 82 27.56 -26.09 -0.24
CA PRO A 82 28.57 -25.79 -1.24
C PRO A 82 27.93 -25.58 -2.61
N GLY A 83 28.41 -24.58 -3.34
CA GLY A 83 28.11 -24.43 -4.76
C GLY A 83 29.12 -25.13 -5.66
N ASN A 84 28.89 -25.07 -6.96
CA ASN A 84 29.75 -25.74 -7.93
C ASN A 84 31.15 -25.09 -8.02
N HIS A 85 31.28 -23.83 -7.60
CA HIS A 85 32.56 -23.15 -7.47
C HIS A 85 33.29 -23.47 -6.17
N ASP A 86 32.58 -23.92 -5.13
CA ASP A 86 33.15 -24.18 -3.80
C ASP A 86 33.85 -25.54 -3.69
N ILE A 87 33.63 -26.42 -4.66
CA ILE A 87 34.26 -27.74 -4.73
C ILE A 87 35.46 -27.77 -5.69
N ASP A 88 36.42 -28.67 -5.46
CA ASP A 88 37.45 -28.99 -6.44
C ASP A 88 37.03 -30.20 -7.30
N ARG A 89 36.48 -29.90 -8.47
CA ARG A 89 36.09 -30.91 -9.46
C ARG A 89 37.27 -31.55 -10.21
N ASN A 90 38.49 -31.03 -10.09
CA ASN A 90 39.64 -31.50 -10.87
C ASN A 90 40.42 -32.63 -10.16
N ILE A 91 40.00 -33.02 -8.96
CA ILE A 91 40.58 -34.16 -8.24
C ILE A 91 40.22 -35.43 -9.01
N GLU A 92 41.25 -36.13 -9.52
CA GLU A 92 41.08 -37.31 -10.36
C GLU A 92 40.21 -38.40 -9.70
N GLN A 93 40.45 -38.67 -8.41
CA GLN A 93 39.67 -39.65 -7.64
C GLN A 93 38.17 -39.31 -7.61
N ARG A 94 37.84 -38.03 -7.39
CA ARG A 94 36.45 -37.55 -7.43
C ARG A 94 35.85 -37.68 -8.82
N ASP A 95 36.57 -37.24 -9.85
CA ASP A 95 36.10 -37.30 -11.24
C ASP A 95 35.80 -38.75 -11.67
N GLN A 96 36.67 -39.69 -11.30
CA GLN A 96 36.45 -41.11 -11.54
C GLN A 96 35.21 -41.66 -10.80
N ALA A 97 34.99 -41.25 -9.55
CA ALA A 97 33.78 -41.63 -8.81
C ALA A 97 32.50 -41.15 -9.49
N VAL A 98 32.45 -39.88 -9.91
CA VAL A 98 31.30 -39.33 -10.65
C VAL A 98 31.07 -40.08 -11.98
N LYS A 99 32.15 -40.42 -12.70
CA LYS A 99 32.06 -41.19 -13.95
C LYS A 99 31.54 -42.62 -13.74
N ARG A 100 31.89 -43.28 -12.63
CA ARG A 100 31.33 -44.60 -12.28
C ARG A 100 29.82 -44.53 -12.05
N ILE A 101 29.33 -43.44 -11.46
CA ILE A 101 27.88 -43.21 -11.21
C ILE A 101 27.11 -43.06 -12.53
N LEU A 102 27.50 -42.12 -13.39
CA LEU A 102 26.67 -41.67 -14.54
C LEU A 102 27.09 -42.21 -15.92
N ASN A 103 28.40 -42.33 -16.12
CA ASN A 103 29.17 -42.49 -17.36
C ASN A 103 28.95 -41.46 -18.50
N ASN A 104 30.09 -40.97 -19.00
CA ASN A 104 30.28 -39.89 -19.98
C ASN A 104 30.65 -40.47 -21.36
N ASN A 105 29.93 -40.07 -22.41
CA ASN A 105 30.27 -40.26 -23.84
C ASN A 105 29.92 -41.63 -24.49
N GLY A 106 29.00 -42.41 -23.92
CA GLY A 106 28.28 -43.46 -24.67
C GLY A 106 28.99 -44.80 -24.89
N VAL A 107 30.06 -45.13 -24.16
CA VAL A 107 30.79 -46.40 -24.34
C VAL A 107 30.40 -47.48 -23.32
N GLU A 108 30.08 -47.12 -22.07
CA GLU A 108 29.57 -48.04 -21.03
C GLU A 108 28.48 -47.34 -20.20
N LYS A 109 27.55 -48.09 -19.59
CA LYS A 109 26.49 -47.52 -18.72
C LYS A 109 27.07 -47.32 -17.30
N GLY A 110 26.88 -46.15 -16.69
CA GLY A 110 27.18 -45.94 -15.26
C GLY A 110 26.32 -46.85 -14.38
N TYR A 111 26.74 -47.10 -13.14
CA TYR A 111 26.02 -48.04 -12.26
C TYR A 111 24.74 -47.44 -11.65
N TYR A 112 24.58 -46.10 -11.66
CA TYR A 112 23.42 -45.46 -11.03
C TYR A 112 22.13 -45.87 -11.76
N ASP A 113 21.26 -46.54 -11.02
CA ASP A 113 19.93 -46.88 -11.48
C ASP A 113 18.91 -45.96 -10.81
N ILE A 114 18.02 -45.37 -11.60
CA ILE A 114 17.05 -44.36 -11.12
C ILE A 114 15.99 -45.02 -10.22
N GLU A 115 15.64 -46.28 -10.46
CA GLU A 115 14.65 -46.99 -9.62
C GLU A 115 15.25 -47.36 -8.26
N GLU A 116 16.56 -47.66 -8.21
CA GLU A 116 17.26 -47.93 -6.95
C GLU A 116 17.71 -46.66 -6.22
N GLY A 117 18.13 -45.61 -6.92
CA GLY A 117 18.54 -44.33 -6.33
C GLY A 117 19.86 -44.35 -5.56
N LYS A 118 20.64 -45.44 -5.65
CA LYS A 118 21.78 -45.72 -4.76
C LYS A 118 23.11 -45.22 -5.29
N ILE A 119 23.86 -44.61 -4.38
CA ILE A 119 25.27 -44.24 -4.61
C ILE A 119 26.14 -45.01 -3.61
N GLN A 120 27.18 -45.67 -4.10
CA GLN A 120 28.07 -46.45 -3.25
C GLN A 120 28.80 -45.53 -2.26
N LYS A 121 28.92 -45.98 -1.01
CA LYS A 121 29.56 -45.21 0.06
C LYS A 121 31.01 -44.83 -0.26
N THR A 122 31.75 -45.71 -0.93
CA THR A 122 33.12 -45.47 -1.37
C THR A 122 33.20 -44.32 -2.39
N ASP A 123 32.26 -44.25 -3.33
CA ASP A 123 32.19 -43.16 -4.30
C ASP A 123 31.79 -41.84 -3.63
N LEU A 124 30.88 -41.87 -2.64
CA LEU A 124 30.57 -40.68 -1.84
C LEU A 124 31.80 -40.17 -1.05
N GLN A 125 32.63 -41.07 -0.52
CA GLN A 125 33.89 -40.70 0.16
C GLN A 125 34.86 -40.03 -0.81
N ASP A 126 35.04 -40.60 -2.00
CA ASP A 126 35.88 -40.04 -3.06
C ASP A 126 35.39 -38.65 -3.51
N ILE A 127 34.08 -38.49 -3.66
CA ILE A 127 33.46 -37.21 -4.04
C ILE A 127 33.67 -36.14 -2.95
N LYS A 128 33.55 -36.52 -1.67
CA LYS A 128 33.67 -35.62 -0.53
C LYS A 128 35.05 -34.96 -0.44
N ILE A 129 36.11 -35.58 -0.97
CA ILE A 129 37.47 -35.02 -0.99
C ILE A 129 37.48 -33.65 -1.68
N GLY A 130 36.63 -33.44 -2.70
CA GLY A 130 36.49 -32.16 -3.39
C GLY A 130 36.00 -31.00 -2.52
N GLN A 131 35.39 -31.28 -1.36
CA GLN A 131 34.87 -30.28 -0.42
C GLN A 131 35.87 -29.89 0.67
N THR A 132 37.10 -30.41 0.65
CA THR A 132 38.09 -30.19 1.73
C THR A 132 38.32 -28.71 2.05
N GLU A 133 38.48 -27.85 1.04
CA GLU A 133 38.69 -26.41 1.27
C GLU A 133 37.42 -25.69 1.73
N PHE A 134 36.25 -26.06 1.20
CA PHE A 134 34.97 -25.52 1.66
C PHE A 134 34.72 -25.88 3.13
N PHE A 135 35.10 -27.10 3.52
CA PHE A 135 34.94 -27.55 4.89
C PHE A 135 35.80 -26.73 5.89
N LYS A 136 36.97 -26.22 5.49
CA LYS A 136 37.73 -25.26 6.32
C LYS A 136 36.96 -23.96 6.57
N ILE A 137 36.24 -23.47 5.56
CA ILE A 137 35.36 -22.29 5.70
C ILE A 137 34.22 -22.58 6.68
N VAL A 138 33.64 -23.77 6.61
CA VAL A 138 32.61 -24.23 7.56
C VAL A 138 33.18 -24.29 8.99
N GLU A 139 34.35 -24.88 9.20
CA GLU A 139 35.01 -24.93 10.50
C GLU A 139 35.30 -23.53 11.05
N GLU A 140 35.76 -22.60 10.21
CA GLU A 140 36.02 -21.22 10.62
C GLU A 140 34.73 -20.48 10.97
N PHE A 141 33.68 -20.62 10.14
CA PHE A 141 32.40 -19.97 10.39
C PHE A 141 31.73 -20.48 11.67
N TYR A 142 31.70 -21.81 11.88
CA TYR A 142 31.09 -22.45 13.04
C TYR A 142 32.10 -22.82 14.14
N LYS A 143 33.22 -22.10 14.25
CA LYS A 143 34.23 -22.37 15.30
C LYS A 143 33.66 -22.35 16.72
N ASP A 144 32.60 -21.57 16.92
CA ASP A 144 31.90 -21.38 18.18
C ASP A 144 30.79 -22.45 18.40
N VAL A 145 30.49 -23.26 17.37
CA VAL A 145 29.47 -24.33 17.36
C VAL A 145 30.03 -25.60 16.67
N PRO A 146 31.03 -26.29 17.25
CA PRO A 146 31.74 -27.39 16.55
C PRO A 146 30.84 -28.55 16.12
N SER A 147 29.77 -28.81 16.88
CA SER A 147 28.76 -29.83 16.54
C SER A 147 28.06 -29.54 15.21
N ARG A 148 27.91 -28.26 14.84
CA ARG A 148 27.37 -27.84 13.54
C ARG A 148 28.38 -28.08 12.43
N ALA A 149 29.65 -27.74 12.63
CA ALA A 149 30.69 -27.98 11.64
C ALA A 149 30.79 -29.47 11.29
N GLU A 150 30.74 -30.35 12.29
CA GLU A 150 30.87 -31.80 12.10
C GLU A 150 29.78 -32.40 11.19
N LYS A 151 28.57 -31.82 11.17
CA LYS A 151 27.50 -32.24 10.24
C LYS A 151 27.92 -32.17 8.78
N TYR A 152 28.77 -31.22 8.41
CA TYR A 152 29.26 -31.08 7.04
C TYR A 152 30.28 -32.16 6.65
N ARG A 153 30.73 -33.02 7.58
CA ARG A 153 31.52 -34.21 7.26
C ARG A 153 30.67 -35.41 6.86
N GLU A 154 29.36 -35.38 7.10
CA GLU A 154 28.46 -36.43 6.64
C GLU A 154 28.55 -36.60 5.11
N LEU A 155 28.43 -37.85 4.65
CA LEU A 155 28.54 -38.20 3.24
C LEU A 155 27.21 -37.91 2.54
N GLY A 156 27.22 -36.99 1.57
CA GLY A 156 26.02 -36.60 0.83
C GLY A 156 25.16 -35.59 1.58
N HIS A 157 23.85 -35.85 1.64
CA HIS A 157 22.86 -34.96 2.26
C HIS A 157 22.80 -35.14 3.78
N PHE A 158 22.39 -34.10 4.50
CA PHE A 158 22.16 -34.21 5.94
C PHE A 158 21.01 -33.32 6.42
N LEU A 159 20.47 -33.65 7.60
CA LEU A 159 19.35 -32.96 8.22
C LEU A 159 19.78 -32.19 9.48
N ILE A 160 19.29 -30.97 9.59
CA ILE A 160 19.30 -30.18 10.82
C ILE A 160 17.87 -29.89 11.23
N LYS A 161 17.53 -30.22 12.48
CA LYS A 161 16.23 -29.90 13.07
C LYS A 161 16.37 -28.64 13.90
N THR A 162 15.70 -27.57 13.52
CA THR A 162 15.64 -26.32 14.30
C THR A 162 14.41 -26.34 15.19
N GLU A 163 14.13 -25.23 15.88
CA GLU A 163 12.88 -25.05 16.62
C GLU A 163 11.67 -25.05 15.68
N ASP A 164 11.78 -24.47 14.50
CA ASP A 164 10.63 -24.22 13.60
C ASP A 164 10.61 -25.14 12.37
N PHE A 165 11.77 -25.55 11.87
CA PHE A 165 11.91 -26.26 10.59
C PHE A 165 12.75 -27.53 10.68
N ASN A 166 12.52 -28.42 9.71
CA ASN A 166 13.53 -29.38 9.26
C ASN A 166 14.28 -28.75 8.09
N ILE A 167 15.61 -28.68 8.16
CA ILE A 167 16.44 -28.12 7.08
C ILE A 167 17.32 -29.23 6.54
N ILE A 168 17.08 -29.60 5.28
CA ILE A 168 17.86 -30.58 4.55
C ILE A 168 18.93 -29.82 3.75
N HIS A 169 20.18 -30.08 4.08
CA HIS A 169 21.32 -29.65 3.28
C HIS A 169 21.51 -30.67 2.16
N LEU A 170 20.95 -30.35 1.01
CA LEU A 170 21.05 -31.18 -0.18
C LEU A 170 22.31 -30.81 -0.94
N ASP A 171 23.32 -31.67 -0.85
CA ASP A 171 24.49 -31.58 -1.72
C ASP A 171 24.12 -31.88 -3.18
N SER A 172 23.72 -30.85 -3.90
CA SER A 172 23.44 -30.93 -5.33
C SER A 172 24.69 -31.06 -6.20
N THR A 173 25.89 -31.00 -5.62
CA THR A 173 27.17 -31.05 -6.35
C THR A 173 27.74 -32.46 -6.50
N ILE A 174 27.08 -33.48 -5.93
CA ILE A 174 27.54 -34.88 -5.88
C ILE A 174 28.05 -35.35 -7.24
N THR A 175 27.25 -35.15 -8.30
CA THR A 175 27.58 -35.62 -9.65
C THR A 175 28.04 -34.52 -10.62
N TYR A 176 28.29 -33.32 -10.11
CA TYR A 176 28.83 -32.24 -10.92
C TYR A 176 30.31 -32.48 -11.23
N THR A 177 30.70 -32.60 -12.50
CA THR A 177 32.12 -32.65 -12.92
C THR A 177 32.29 -32.07 -14.32
N LYS A 178 33.53 -32.00 -14.82
CA LYS A 178 33.78 -31.57 -16.20
C LYS A 178 33.13 -32.56 -17.18
N GLY A 179 32.26 -32.04 -18.05
CA GLY A 179 31.46 -32.86 -18.98
C GLY A 179 30.14 -33.35 -18.40
N GLN A 180 29.87 -33.09 -17.11
CA GLN A 180 28.58 -33.35 -16.44
C GLN A 180 28.22 -32.12 -15.61
N GLU A 181 27.82 -31.04 -16.30
CA GLU A 181 27.50 -29.75 -15.69
C GLU A 181 25.98 -29.54 -15.54
N GLU A 182 25.19 -30.39 -16.21
CA GLU A 182 23.72 -30.43 -16.21
C GLU A 182 23.25 -31.89 -16.10
N SER A 183 21.93 -32.13 -16.00
CA SER A 183 21.35 -33.48 -15.88
C SER A 183 21.92 -34.29 -14.71
N LEU A 184 21.97 -33.66 -13.53
CA LEU A 184 22.58 -34.19 -12.33
C LEU A 184 21.70 -35.24 -11.63
N VAL A 185 22.32 -36.12 -10.85
CA VAL A 185 21.64 -37.01 -9.91
C VAL A 185 22.14 -36.74 -8.49
N ILE A 186 21.26 -36.91 -7.51
CA ILE A 186 21.53 -36.60 -6.10
C ILE A 186 21.55 -37.87 -5.24
N GLY A 187 21.05 -38.99 -5.75
CA GLY A 187 20.91 -40.22 -4.98
C GLY A 187 19.60 -40.20 -4.21
N THR A 188 18.51 -40.59 -4.86
CA THR A 188 17.16 -40.54 -4.26
C THR A 188 17.04 -41.43 -3.01
N ASP A 189 17.80 -42.52 -2.92
CA ASP A 189 17.90 -43.37 -1.72
C ASP A 189 18.48 -42.60 -0.52
N LEU A 190 19.50 -41.76 -0.77
CA LEU A 190 20.10 -40.89 0.26
C LEU A 190 19.11 -39.83 0.74
N LEU A 191 18.35 -39.23 -0.18
CA LEU A 191 17.32 -38.25 0.16
C LEU A 191 16.20 -38.90 0.98
N TYR A 192 15.77 -40.10 0.59
CA TYR A 192 14.74 -40.86 1.29
C TYR A 192 15.17 -41.18 2.74
N ASP A 193 16.38 -41.69 2.93
CA ASP A 193 16.98 -41.98 4.25
C ASP A 193 17.02 -40.78 5.19
N ILE A 194 17.17 -39.56 4.64
CA ILE A 194 17.14 -38.32 5.41
C ILE A 194 15.71 -37.91 5.73
N LEU A 195 14.80 -38.06 4.77
CA LEU A 195 13.40 -37.70 4.94
C LEU A 195 12.68 -38.58 5.96
N GLU A 196 13.04 -39.85 6.10
CA GLU A 196 12.53 -40.70 7.19
C GLU A 196 12.84 -40.17 8.60
N LYS A 197 13.89 -39.34 8.72
CA LYS A 197 14.37 -38.81 10.00
C LYS A 197 13.77 -37.44 10.31
N VAL A 198 13.03 -36.79 9.41
CA VAL A 198 12.46 -35.45 9.67
C VAL A 198 11.48 -35.48 10.82
N ASN A 199 11.30 -34.34 11.49
CA ASN A 199 10.21 -34.20 12.44
C ASN A 199 8.91 -33.95 11.66
N PRO A 200 7.95 -34.88 11.65
CA PRO A 200 6.73 -34.72 10.86
C PRO A 200 5.81 -33.61 11.39
N GLN A 201 6.07 -33.03 12.58
CA GLN A 201 5.34 -31.88 13.12
C GLN A 201 5.84 -30.51 12.60
N LYS A 202 6.82 -30.48 11.70
CA LYS A 202 7.43 -29.25 11.19
C LYS A 202 7.49 -29.27 9.67
N TYR A 203 7.45 -28.08 9.08
CA TYR A 203 7.74 -27.93 7.66
C TYR A 203 9.21 -28.27 7.37
N THR A 204 9.46 -28.76 6.15
CA THR A 204 10.80 -29.14 5.69
C THR A 204 11.22 -28.23 4.54
N ILE A 205 12.41 -27.66 4.67
CA ILE A 205 13.07 -26.84 3.65
C ILE A 205 14.25 -27.63 3.10
N ILE A 206 14.31 -27.78 1.78
CA ILE A 206 15.50 -28.24 1.08
C ILE A 206 16.34 -27.01 0.72
N LEU A 207 17.61 -27.01 1.13
CA LEU A 207 18.60 -26.03 0.69
C LEU A 207 19.59 -26.75 -0.23
N SER A 208 19.68 -26.29 -1.48
CA SER A 208 20.63 -26.78 -2.49
C SER A 208 21.34 -25.60 -3.16
N HIS A 209 22.38 -25.88 -3.95
CA HIS A 209 22.96 -24.87 -4.83
C HIS A 209 22.26 -24.88 -6.19
N PHE A 210 22.27 -26.04 -6.86
CA PHE A 210 21.59 -26.18 -8.14
C PHE A 210 20.07 -26.20 -7.94
N PRO A 211 19.30 -25.53 -8.83
CA PRO A 211 17.86 -25.63 -8.82
C PRO A 211 17.38 -27.05 -9.13
N PHE A 212 16.12 -27.33 -8.78
CA PHE A 212 15.45 -28.58 -9.11
C PHE A 212 15.56 -28.90 -10.60
N ASP A 213 15.55 -27.86 -11.44
CA ASP A 213 15.60 -28.03 -12.88
C ASP A 213 16.93 -28.54 -13.45
N SER A 214 18.02 -28.49 -12.67
CA SER A 214 19.32 -29.05 -13.07
C SER A 214 19.39 -30.58 -12.98
N LEU A 215 18.42 -31.22 -12.32
CA LEU A 215 18.37 -32.68 -12.19
C LEU A 215 18.03 -33.36 -13.52
N LYS A 216 18.45 -34.61 -13.67
CA LYS A 216 18.07 -35.44 -14.82
C LYS A 216 16.55 -35.65 -14.87
N PRO A 217 15.88 -35.67 -16.05
CA PRO A 217 14.41 -35.76 -16.12
C PRO A 217 13.78 -36.92 -15.36
N GLU A 218 14.40 -38.10 -15.37
CA GLU A 218 13.89 -39.26 -14.64
C GLU A 218 14.14 -39.12 -13.12
N GLU A 219 15.28 -38.55 -12.72
CA GLU A 219 15.58 -38.23 -11.31
C GLU A 219 14.56 -37.24 -10.75
N LYS A 220 14.18 -36.20 -11.53
CA LYS A 220 13.13 -35.23 -11.15
C LYS A 220 11.82 -35.92 -10.78
N ASN A 221 11.43 -36.97 -11.50
CA ASN A 221 10.18 -37.69 -11.24
C ASN A 221 10.23 -38.41 -9.89
N GLU A 222 11.32 -39.12 -9.60
CA GLU A 222 11.48 -39.82 -8.32
C GLU A 222 11.62 -38.84 -7.16
N VAL A 223 12.38 -37.76 -7.33
CA VAL A 223 12.47 -36.69 -6.32
C VAL A 223 11.09 -36.10 -6.03
N CYS A 224 10.32 -35.70 -7.04
CA CYS A 224 8.95 -35.21 -6.85
C CYS A 224 8.09 -36.21 -6.05
N ARG A 225 8.13 -37.49 -6.41
CA ARG A 225 7.35 -38.53 -5.73
C ARG A 225 7.72 -38.64 -4.25
N ILE A 226 9.02 -38.60 -3.95
CA ILE A 226 9.54 -38.65 -2.59
C ILE A 226 9.13 -37.39 -1.82
N LEU A 227 9.30 -36.19 -2.39
CA LEU A 227 8.90 -34.94 -1.73
C LEU A 227 7.40 -34.90 -1.42
N GLU A 228 6.56 -35.35 -2.36
CA GLU A 228 5.11 -35.47 -2.16
C GLU A 228 4.76 -36.44 -1.03
N GLN A 229 5.41 -37.60 -0.98
CA GLN A 229 5.20 -38.61 0.07
C GLN A 229 5.53 -38.07 1.47
N PHE A 230 6.60 -37.27 1.59
CA PHE A 230 7.02 -36.70 2.87
C PHE A 230 6.46 -35.29 3.14
N GLY A 231 5.67 -34.73 2.23
CA GLY A 231 5.04 -33.42 2.37
C GLY A 231 6.03 -32.24 2.32
N VAL A 232 7.17 -32.40 1.66
CA VAL A 232 8.18 -31.34 1.49
C VAL A 232 7.72 -30.38 0.39
N GLN A 233 7.63 -29.09 0.72
CA GLN A 233 7.00 -28.09 -0.14
C GLN A 233 7.83 -26.83 -0.37
N LEU A 234 9.04 -26.75 0.20
CA LEU A 234 9.97 -25.63 0.00
C LEU A 234 11.33 -26.14 -0.46
N TRP A 235 11.78 -25.62 -1.61
CA TRP A 235 13.10 -25.86 -2.17
C TRP A 235 13.79 -24.50 -2.40
N MET A 236 14.95 -24.29 -1.78
CA MET A 236 15.74 -23.06 -1.90
C MET A 236 17.03 -23.35 -2.65
N SER A 237 17.32 -22.55 -3.67
CA SER A 237 18.45 -22.73 -4.59
C SER A 237 19.15 -21.41 -4.97
N GLY A 238 20.30 -21.53 -5.64
CA GLY A 238 21.07 -20.43 -6.23
C GLY A 238 21.40 -20.71 -7.70
N HIS A 239 22.64 -20.48 -8.12
CA HIS A 239 23.23 -20.90 -9.40
C HIS A 239 22.81 -20.10 -10.66
N LEU A 240 21.53 -19.82 -10.93
CA LEU A 240 21.17 -19.10 -12.20
C LEU A 240 21.42 -17.58 -12.13
N HIS A 241 21.97 -17.07 -11.03
CA HIS A 241 22.34 -15.66 -10.81
C HIS A 241 21.19 -14.64 -10.88
N ASP A 242 19.94 -15.08 -10.97
CA ASP A 242 18.74 -14.23 -10.95
C ASP A 242 17.69 -14.76 -9.95
N ALA A 243 16.80 -13.88 -9.51
CA ALA A 243 15.67 -14.23 -8.65
C ALA A 243 14.60 -14.93 -9.48
N LEU A 244 14.22 -16.14 -9.06
CA LEU A 244 13.16 -16.89 -9.68
C LEU A 244 12.33 -17.60 -8.61
N VAL A 245 11.03 -17.40 -8.67
CA VAL A 245 10.04 -18.03 -7.79
C VAL A 245 9.07 -18.80 -8.67
N GLN A 246 8.85 -20.07 -8.36
CA GLN A 246 7.96 -20.90 -9.17
C GLN A 246 7.38 -22.06 -8.38
N MET A 247 6.24 -22.56 -8.85
CA MET A 247 5.62 -23.76 -8.31
C MET A 247 5.81 -24.94 -9.26
N HIS A 248 6.44 -26.01 -8.78
CA HIS A 248 6.64 -27.23 -9.55
C HIS A 248 5.48 -28.18 -9.38
N ARG A 249 4.83 -28.55 -10.50
CA ARG A 249 3.79 -29.61 -10.58
C ARG A 249 2.64 -29.47 -9.56
N LYS A 250 2.37 -28.26 -9.07
CA LYS A 250 1.44 -27.99 -7.95
C LYS A 250 1.79 -28.76 -6.64
N ALA A 251 3.06 -29.13 -6.49
CA ALA A 251 3.58 -29.95 -5.41
C ALA A 251 4.41 -29.14 -4.42
N PHE A 252 5.39 -28.38 -4.89
CA PHE A 252 6.27 -27.58 -4.03
C PHE A 252 6.68 -26.25 -4.68
N HIS A 253 7.10 -25.30 -3.85
CA HIS A 253 7.60 -24.01 -4.26
C HIS A 253 9.13 -24.04 -4.32
N GLU A 254 9.69 -23.59 -5.43
CA GLU A 254 11.12 -23.34 -5.59
C GLU A 254 11.40 -21.85 -5.50
N LEU A 255 12.35 -21.51 -4.63
CA LEU A 255 12.81 -20.17 -4.34
C LEU A 255 14.28 -20.07 -4.70
N GLN A 256 14.54 -19.55 -5.89
CA GLN A 256 15.89 -19.32 -6.34
C GLN A 256 16.29 -17.87 -6.13
N CYS A 257 17.35 -17.67 -5.34
CA CYS A 257 17.97 -16.36 -5.17
C CYS A 257 19.03 -16.13 -6.25
N GLY A 258 19.25 -14.86 -6.60
CA GLY A 258 20.33 -14.49 -7.51
C GLY A 258 21.66 -14.31 -6.80
N SER A 259 22.57 -13.59 -7.47
CA SER A 259 23.95 -13.43 -7.03
C SER A 259 24.23 -12.13 -6.29
N LEU A 260 25.27 -12.10 -5.46
CA LEU A 260 25.87 -10.87 -4.93
C LEU A 260 27.08 -10.42 -5.78
N LEU A 261 26.89 -10.48 -7.10
CA LEU A 261 27.85 -10.15 -8.14
C LEU A 261 27.12 -9.43 -9.29
N THR A 262 27.71 -8.37 -9.84
CA THR A 262 27.06 -7.59 -10.91
C THR A 262 27.18 -8.20 -12.32
N ASP A 263 27.77 -9.39 -12.41
CA ASP A 263 28.15 -10.02 -13.67
C ASP A 263 27.31 -11.29 -13.84
N GLY A 264 26.50 -11.36 -14.90
CA GLY A 264 25.77 -12.57 -15.27
C GLY A 264 24.35 -12.72 -14.70
N GLY A 265 23.75 -11.66 -14.15
CA GLY A 265 22.35 -11.67 -13.69
C GLY A 265 21.97 -10.39 -12.96
N THR A 266 20.72 -10.30 -12.49
CA THR A 266 20.27 -9.19 -11.63
C THR A 266 20.62 -9.51 -10.18
N PRO A 267 21.55 -8.78 -9.55
CA PRO A 267 21.98 -9.14 -8.21
C PRO A 267 20.84 -8.91 -7.21
N ASN A 268 20.61 -9.86 -6.31
CA ASN A 268 19.49 -9.78 -5.38
C ASN A 268 19.66 -10.58 -4.08
N VAL A 269 18.80 -10.29 -3.12
CA VAL A 269 18.53 -11.13 -1.95
C VAL A 269 17.02 -11.33 -1.81
N LEU A 270 16.62 -12.49 -1.29
CA LEU A 270 15.22 -12.77 -0.99
C LEU A 270 14.98 -12.64 0.51
N ILE A 271 13.88 -12.00 0.88
CA ILE A 271 13.34 -12.00 2.25
C ILE A 271 12.07 -12.82 2.21
N GLY A 272 12.04 -13.89 2.99
CA GLY A 272 10.90 -14.78 3.09
C GLY A 272 10.29 -14.77 4.47
N GLN A 273 9.00 -15.07 4.51
CA GLN A 273 8.22 -15.17 5.73
C GLN A 273 7.24 -16.34 5.62
N LEU A 274 7.00 -17.02 6.73
CA LEU A 274 6.05 -18.13 6.83
C LEU A 274 5.37 -18.13 8.19
N ASP A 275 4.05 -18.10 8.20
CA ASP A 275 3.26 -18.46 9.36
C ASP A 275 3.16 -19.98 9.46
N THR A 276 3.88 -20.55 10.42
CA THR A 276 3.98 -21.99 10.63
C THR A 276 2.70 -22.64 11.15
N GLU A 277 1.73 -21.86 11.65
CA GLU A 277 0.42 -22.37 12.10
C GLU A 277 -0.58 -22.46 10.95
N THR A 278 -0.51 -21.54 9.97
CA THR A 278 -1.45 -21.47 8.85
C THR A 278 -0.88 -21.98 7.53
N GLY A 279 0.45 -22.05 7.40
CA GLY A 279 1.15 -22.42 6.17
C GLY A 279 1.26 -21.28 5.15
N CYS A 280 0.70 -20.09 5.42
CA CYS A 280 0.81 -18.95 4.52
C CYS A 280 2.19 -18.31 4.59
N GLY A 281 2.81 -18.11 3.44
CA GLY A 281 4.10 -17.43 3.34
C GLY A 281 4.16 -16.44 2.19
N GLU A 282 5.14 -15.55 2.28
CA GLU A 282 5.42 -14.54 1.26
C GLU A 282 6.93 -14.43 1.03
N ILE A 283 7.32 -14.14 -0.21
CA ILE A 283 8.71 -13.83 -0.60
C ILE A 283 8.75 -12.47 -1.25
N ARG A 284 9.73 -11.66 -0.86
CA ARG A 284 10.09 -10.39 -1.51
C ARG A 284 11.53 -10.46 -1.97
N ALA A 285 11.83 -9.87 -3.13
CA ALA A 285 13.19 -9.76 -3.63
C ALA A 285 13.65 -8.31 -3.56
N TYR A 286 14.86 -8.08 -3.04
CA TYR A 286 15.53 -6.79 -3.13
C TYR A 286 16.65 -6.91 -4.16
N ILE A 287 16.65 -6.03 -5.17
CA ILE A 287 17.57 -6.06 -6.30
C ILE A 287 18.55 -4.88 -6.23
N TRP A 288 19.77 -5.08 -6.72
CA TRP A 288 20.75 -4.01 -6.88
C TRP A 288 20.62 -3.31 -8.23
N GLN A 289 20.43 -2.00 -8.20
CA GLN A 289 20.51 -1.14 -9.38
C GLN A 289 21.74 -0.23 -9.30
N LYS A 290 22.61 -0.30 -10.32
CA LYS A 290 23.91 0.39 -10.37
C LYS A 290 23.87 1.88 -9.99
N ASN A 291 22.78 2.59 -10.31
CA ASN A 291 22.65 4.04 -10.07
C ASN A 291 21.65 4.39 -8.96
N ALA A 292 20.87 3.44 -8.44
CA ALA A 292 19.81 3.68 -7.46
C ALA A 292 20.02 2.93 -6.12
N GLY A 293 21.00 2.04 -6.05
CA GLY A 293 21.28 1.23 -4.88
C GLY A 293 20.37 0.00 -4.77
N TRP A 294 20.14 -0.46 -3.55
CA TRP A 294 19.22 -1.56 -3.25
C TRP A 294 17.77 -1.07 -3.24
N ILE A 295 16.91 -1.71 -4.03
CA ILE A 295 15.49 -1.40 -4.11
C ILE A 295 14.64 -2.67 -4.06
N LEU A 296 13.35 -2.53 -3.76
CA LEU A 296 12.39 -3.64 -3.88
C LEU A 296 12.21 -3.99 -5.36
N ASN A 297 12.16 -5.29 -5.68
CA ASN A 297 11.75 -5.76 -7.00
C ASN A 297 10.22 -5.73 -7.10
N GLU A 298 9.69 -4.84 -7.93
CA GLU A 298 8.24 -4.66 -8.14
C GLU A 298 7.63 -5.73 -9.07
N TYR A 299 8.44 -6.64 -9.61
CA TYR A 299 8.02 -7.63 -10.61
C TYR A 299 8.58 -9.03 -10.34
N LEU A 300 8.66 -9.42 -9.06
CA LEU A 300 9.08 -10.75 -8.63
C LEU A 300 8.10 -11.83 -9.13
N ASP A 301 6.80 -11.66 -8.85
CA ASP A 301 5.75 -12.50 -9.40
C ASP A 301 4.95 -11.72 -10.45
N ARG A 302 5.37 -11.87 -11.71
CA ARG A 302 4.73 -11.17 -12.84
C ARG A 302 3.30 -11.62 -13.10
N MET A 303 2.90 -12.79 -12.59
CA MET A 303 1.59 -13.39 -12.79
C MET A 303 0.61 -13.05 -11.65
N SER A 304 1.08 -12.40 -10.57
CA SER A 304 0.22 -11.92 -9.48
C SER A 304 -0.78 -10.86 -9.98
N GLU A 305 -2.05 -11.02 -9.59
CA GLU A 305 -3.14 -10.09 -9.90
C GLU A 305 -3.24 -8.94 -8.89
N THR A 306 -2.67 -9.09 -7.69
CA THR A 306 -2.78 -8.15 -6.57
C THR A 306 -1.52 -7.32 -6.37
N ASP A 307 -0.40 -7.96 -6.08
CA ASP A 307 0.91 -7.34 -5.86
C ASP A 307 2.00 -8.16 -6.55
N LYS A 308 2.61 -7.58 -7.59
CA LYS A 308 3.67 -8.23 -8.37
C LYS A 308 5.04 -8.20 -7.67
N SER A 309 5.17 -7.41 -6.60
CA SER A 309 6.38 -7.31 -5.79
C SER A 309 6.53 -8.45 -4.77
N VAL A 310 5.48 -9.25 -4.58
CA VAL A 310 5.41 -10.33 -3.59
C VAL A 310 5.03 -11.63 -4.28
N TYR A 311 5.73 -12.71 -3.93
CA TYR A 311 5.32 -14.07 -4.26
C TYR A 311 4.66 -14.70 -3.04
N GLU A 312 3.34 -14.85 -3.09
CA GLU A 312 2.55 -15.48 -2.04
C GLU A 312 2.46 -17.00 -2.28
N PHE A 313 2.54 -17.77 -1.20
CA PHE A 313 2.40 -19.23 -1.27
C PHE A 313 1.73 -19.79 -0.01
N GLU A 314 1.18 -21.01 -0.13
CA GLU A 314 0.56 -21.72 0.98
C GLU A 314 1.07 -23.15 1.05
N LEU A 315 1.63 -23.52 2.20
CA LEU A 315 2.12 -24.86 2.48
C LEU A 315 1.05 -25.70 3.16
N ARG A 316 0.78 -26.88 2.59
CA ARG A 316 -0.12 -27.86 3.19
C ARG A 316 0.53 -28.47 4.44
N PRO A 317 -0.21 -28.62 5.54
CA PRO A 317 0.31 -29.31 6.72
C PRO A 317 0.50 -30.80 6.43
N THR A 318 1.48 -31.41 7.09
CA THR A 318 1.55 -32.88 7.15
C THR A 318 0.34 -33.45 7.90
N GLU A 319 0.03 -34.73 7.70
CA GLU A 319 -1.03 -35.40 8.47
C GLU A 319 -0.77 -35.36 9.98
N VAL A 320 0.50 -35.43 10.41
CA VAL A 320 0.85 -35.32 11.83
C VAL A 320 0.60 -33.90 12.35
N MET A 321 0.89 -32.86 11.57
CA MET A 321 0.57 -31.48 11.93
C MET A 321 -0.94 -31.28 12.08
N LYS A 322 -1.75 -31.82 11.15
CA LYS A 322 -3.22 -31.79 11.24
C LYS A 322 -3.74 -32.47 12.51
N LEU A 323 -3.24 -33.68 12.81
CA LEU A 323 -3.68 -34.47 13.98
C LEU A 323 -3.20 -33.89 15.31
N SER A 324 -2.05 -33.20 15.33
CA SER A 324 -1.49 -32.59 16.54
C SER A 324 -2.20 -31.31 16.97
N GLY A 325 -3.09 -30.75 16.15
CA GLY A 325 -3.78 -29.49 16.42
C GLY A 325 -2.89 -28.25 16.31
N LYS A 326 -1.62 -28.39 15.92
CA LYS A 326 -0.67 -27.29 15.67
C LYS A 326 -0.95 -26.51 14.39
N PHE A 327 -1.68 -27.13 13.45
CA PHE A 327 -2.09 -26.47 12.22
C PHE A 327 -3.54 -25.98 12.32
N HIS A 328 -3.76 -24.74 11.94
CA HIS A 328 -5.09 -24.17 11.77
C HIS A 328 -5.25 -23.87 10.28
N LYS A 329 -6.08 -24.65 9.58
CA LYS A 329 -6.45 -24.32 8.20
C LYS A 329 -6.97 -22.89 8.24
N LYS A 330 -6.32 -21.96 7.52
CA LYS A 330 -6.90 -20.66 7.23
C LYS A 330 -8.26 -21.00 6.63
N GLN A 331 -9.33 -20.74 7.37
CA GLN A 331 -10.67 -21.02 6.85
C GLN A 331 -10.74 -20.24 5.55
N GLU A 332 -10.76 -20.93 4.41
CA GLU A 332 -11.27 -20.35 3.19
C GLU A 332 -12.66 -19.87 3.59
N ILE A 333 -12.74 -18.56 3.70
CA ILE A 333 -13.94 -17.85 4.08
C ILE A 333 -14.95 -18.29 3.04
N ASP A 334 -15.92 -19.13 3.43
CA ASP A 334 -16.87 -19.68 2.47
C ASP A 334 -17.56 -18.52 1.73
N PRO A 335 -18.00 -18.69 0.47
CA PRO A 335 -18.50 -17.56 -0.33
C PRO A 335 -19.63 -16.77 0.33
N GLU A 336 -20.43 -17.43 1.17
CA GLU A 336 -21.46 -16.79 1.98
C GLU A 336 -20.84 -15.94 3.09
N THR A 337 -19.81 -16.44 3.78
CA THR A 337 -19.02 -15.63 4.71
C THR A 337 -18.32 -14.46 4.02
N MET A 338 -17.69 -14.64 2.85
CA MET A 338 -17.04 -13.53 2.13
C MET A 338 -18.06 -12.44 1.80
N ARG A 339 -19.27 -12.85 1.40
CA ARG A 339 -20.38 -11.92 1.19
C ARG A 339 -20.78 -11.21 2.49
N LEU A 340 -20.89 -11.93 3.61
CA LEU A 340 -21.25 -11.35 4.90
C LEU A 340 -20.20 -10.36 5.41
N ILE A 341 -18.91 -10.69 5.27
CA ILE A 341 -17.81 -9.79 5.58
C ILE A 341 -17.91 -8.56 4.68
N GLY A 342 -18.06 -8.74 3.36
CA GLY A 342 -18.27 -7.64 2.41
C GLY A 342 -19.43 -6.72 2.81
N SER A 343 -20.58 -7.27 3.19
CA SER A 343 -21.73 -6.47 3.65
C SER A 343 -21.48 -5.76 4.98
N VAL A 344 -20.67 -6.32 5.88
CA VAL A 344 -20.24 -5.62 7.10
C VAL A 344 -19.27 -4.49 6.76
N VAL A 345 -18.35 -4.71 5.83
CA VAL A 345 -17.45 -3.67 5.33
C VAL A 345 -18.25 -2.53 4.71
N ASP A 346 -19.18 -2.82 3.80
CA ASP A 346 -20.07 -1.81 3.18
C ASP A 346 -20.89 -1.07 4.25
N ARG A 347 -21.32 -1.77 5.31
CA ARG A 347 -22.04 -1.15 6.42
C ARG A 347 -21.14 -0.31 7.31
N ILE A 348 -19.89 -0.72 7.56
CA ILE A 348 -18.89 0.11 8.25
C ILE A 348 -18.66 1.37 7.41
N GLU A 349 -18.53 1.24 6.08
CA GLU A 349 -18.43 2.38 5.18
C GLU A 349 -19.62 3.33 5.28
N GLN A 350 -20.83 2.80 5.27
CA GLN A 350 -22.06 3.60 5.45
C GLN A 350 -22.19 4.18 6.86
N THR A 351 -21.68 3.50 7.89
CA THR A 351 -21.73 4.00 9.28
C THR A 351 -20.83 5.22 9.47
N TYR A 352 -19.74 5.29 8.70
CA TYR A 352 -18.72 6.33 8.78
C TYR A 352 -18.76 7.33 7.62
N GLU A 353 -19.89 7.39 6.88
CA GLU A 353 -20.17 8.35 5.79
C GLU A 353 -19.44 9.68 5.98
N ASP A 354 -18.64 10.03 4.96
CA ASP A 354 -17.99 11.32 4.71
C ASP A 354 -17.28 11.97 5.92
N ARG A 355 -16.79 11.18 6.88
CA ARG A 355 -16.11 11.67 8.10
C ARG A 355 -14.84 10.93 8.51
N TYR A 356 -14.49 9.86 7.81
CA TYR A 356 -13.33 9.00 8.12
C TYR A 356 -12.69 8.42 6.86
N THR A 357 -11.36 8.20 6.86
CA THR A 357 -10.68 7.50 5.75
C THR A 357 -10.74 6.00 5.97
N ILE A 358 -11.39 5.28 5.06
CA ILE A 358 -11.56 3.84 5.16
C ILE A 358 -10.57 3.15 4.22
N ILE A 359 -9.71 2.32 4.80
CA ILE A 359 -8.71 1.57 4.06
C ILE A 359 -9.01 0.09 4.23
N LYS A 360 -9.32 -0.58 3.13
CA LYS A 360 -9.55 -2.02 3.05
C LYS A 360 -8.28 -2.75 2.67
N ASP A 361 -8.09 -3.94 3.21
CA ASP A 361 -6.98 -4.85 2.91
C ASP A 361 -5.63 -4.14 2.85
N CYS A 362 -5.45 -3.14 3.71
CA CYS A 362 -4.27 -2.29 3.69
C CYS A 362 -3.11 -3.08 4.25
N THR A 363 -2.01 -3.20 3.53
CA THR A 363 -0.81 -3.83 4.09
C THR A 363 0.10 -2.76 4.68
N TYR A 364 0.24 -2.72 6.02
CA TYR A 364 1.28 -1.92 6.68
C TYR A 364 2.36 -2.85 7.23
N GLY A 365 3.55 -2.79 6.62
CA GLY A 365 4.61 -3.75 6.90
C GLY A 365 4.27 -5.12 6.30
N GLU A 366 4.13 -6.13 7.15
CA GLU A 366 3.87 -7.53 6.76
C GLU A 366 2.48 -8.04 7.21
N ILE A 367 1.56 -7.11 7.53
CA ILE A 367 0.20 -7.48 7.97
C ILE A 367 -0.81 -6.74 7.11
N THR A 368 -1.75 -7.50 6.56
CA THR A 368 -2.95 -7.00 5.90
C THR A 368 -4.03 -6.68 6.93
N TYR A 369 -4.45 -5.42 6.97
CA TYR A 369 -5.47 -4.90 7.86
C TYR A 369 -6.82 -4.99 7.14
N PRO A 370 -7.83 -5.67 7.70
CA PRO A 370 -9.08 -5.91 6.97
C PRO A 370 -9.85 -4.62 6.72
N VAL A 371 -10.05 -3.78 7.76
CA VAL A 371 -10.57 -2.41 7.60
C VAL A 371 -9.96 -1.48 8.65
N VAL A 372 -9.39 -0.35 8.22
CA VAL A 372 -8.94 0.74 9.09
C VAL A 372 -9.75 1.99 8.76
N VAL A 373 -10.34 2.60 9.78
CA VAL A 373 -11.15 3.82 9.69
C VAL A 373 -10.41 4.94 10.43
N LYS A 374 -9.80 5.86 9.70
CA LYS A 374 -8.99 6.94 10.28
C LYS A 374 -9.85 8.15 10.61
N ALA A 375 -9.72 8.68 11.83
CA ALA A 375 -10.52 9.80 12.33
C ALA A 375 -10.02 11.15 11.79
N TRP A 376 -10.95 12.06 11.50
CA TRP A 376 -10.66 13.39 10.94
C TRP A 376 -10.63 14.51 11.99
N THR A 377 -10.97 14.23 13.26
CA THR A 377 -10.89 15.19 14.37
C THR A 377 -9.98 14.68 15.51
N PRO A 378 -9.29 15.56 16.28
CA PRO A 378 -8.38 15.11 17.36
C PRO A 378 -9.06 14.51 18.61
N GLY A 379 -10.37 14.74 18.76
CA GLY A 379 -11.18 14.13 19.82
C GLY A 379 -11.65 12.71 19.46
N ASP A 380 -11.67 12.38 18.17
CA ASP A 380 -12.09 11.08 17.67
C ASP A 380 -10.87 10.16 17.50
N MET A 381 -11.08 8.87 17.75
CA MET A 381 -10.01 7.88 17.70
C MET A 381 -10.04 7.14 16.36
N ASP A 382 -8.87 6.89 15.77
CA ASP A 382 -8.75 5.96 14.64
C ASP A 382 -9.33 4.62 15.07
N LYS A 383 -10.16 3.99 14.23
CA LYS A 383 -10.74 2.70 14.51
C LYS A 383 -10.14 1.61 13.64
N ILE A 384 -9.70 0.54 14.29
CA ILE A 384 -9.24 -0.68 13.61
C ILE A 384 -10.30 -1.73 13.79
N TYR A 385 -10.85 -2.22 12.68
CA TYR A 385 -11.82 -3.30 12.72
C TYR A 385 -11.13 -4.64 12.53
N ALA A 386 -11.44 -5.61 13.38
CA ALA A 386 -11.24 -7.01 13.08
C ALA A 386 -12.61 -7.65 12.88
N ILE A 387 -12.86 -8.27 11.73
CA ILE A 387 -14.14 -8.89 11.40
C ILE A 387 -13.96 -10.41 11.46
N GLU A 388 -14.76 -11.07 12.28
CA GLU A 388 -14.68 -12.51 12.54
C GLU A 388 -16.10 -13.11 12.59
N ILE A 389 -16.23 -14.42 12.35
CA ILE A 389 -17.51 -15.13 12.47
C ILE A 389 -17.59 -15.82 13.82
N ILE A 390 -18.73 -15.70 14.48
CA ILE A 390 -19.06 -16.52 15.65
C ILE A 390 -20.05 -17.63 15.29
N ASP A 391 -19.65 -18.86 15.58
CA ASP A 391 -20.49 -20.05 15.52
C ASP A 391 -20.79 -20.51 16.95
N ARG A 392 -22.08 -20.55 17.29
CA ARG A 392 -22.60 -20.92 18.62
C ARG A 392 -22.08 -22.28 19.07
N ASN A 393 -21.99 -23.25 18.17
CA ASN A 393 -21.67 -24.63 18.53
C ASN A 393 -20.18 -24.82 18.82
N THR A 394 -19.34 -23.93 18.31
CA THR A 394 -17.88 -24.05 18.39
C THR A 394 -17.23 -22.92 19.19
N TYR A 395 -18.02 -22.00 19.76
CA TYR A 395 -17.54 -20.90 20.59
C TYR A 395 -16.94 -21.39 21.92
N ASN A 396 -15.78 -20.84 22.29
CA ASN A 396 -15.16 -21.02 23.60
C ASN A 396 -14.24 -19.83 23.94
N LEU A 397 -13.78 -19.76 25.18
CA LEU A 397 -12.90 -18.68 25.68
C LEU A 397 -11.55 -18.60 24.95
N GLU A 398 -11.02 -19.73 24.46
CA GLU A 398 -9.76 -19.76 23.73
C GLU A 398 -9.89 -19.08 22.36
N LYS A 399 -11.01 -19.30 21.66
CA LYS A 399 -11.32 -18.60 20.40
C LYS A 399 -11.48 -17.10 20.60
N MET A 400 -12.23 -16.70 21.63
CA MET A 400 -12.37 -15.28 21.98
C MET A 400 -10.98 -14.66 22.22
N ARG A 401 -10.11 -15.36 22.94
CA ARG A 401 -8.72 -14.93 23.15
C ARG A 401 -7.95 -14.79 21.83
N LYS A 402 -8.03 -15.76 20.92
CA LYS A 402 -7.34 -15.69 19.62
C LYS A 402 -7.79 -14.47 18.79
N TRP A 403 -9.08 -14.15 18.80
CA TRP A 403 -9.60 -12.96 18.11
C TRP A 403 -9.08 -11.65 18.74
N ILE A 404 -9.02 -11.57 20.06
CA ILE A 404 -8.45 -10.41 20.77
C ILE A 404 -6.94 -10.31 20.53
N ASP A 405 -6.22 -11.42 20.48
CA ASP A 405 -4.77 -11.44 20.20
C ASP A 405 -4.49 -10.88 18.80
N LYS A 406 -5.31 -11.26 17.80
CA LYS A 406 -5.25 -10.71 16.43
C LYS A 406 -5.53 -9.19 16.42
N LEU A 407 -6.61 -8.75 17.06
CA LEU A 407 -6.94 -7.33 17.22
C LEU A 407 -5.80 -6.54 17.88
N SER A 408 -5.16 -7.13 18.90
CA SER A 408 -4.04 -6.55 19.64
C SER A 408 -2.76 -6.40 18.84
N VAL A 409 -2.45 -7.38 17.97
CA VAL A 409 -1.32 -7.28 17.05
C VAL A 409 -1.56 -6.14 16.05
N SER A 410 -2.75 -6.08 15.44
CA SER A 410 -3.12 -4.99 14.52
C SER A 410 -3.05 -3.62 15.19
N PHE A 411 -3.60 -3.48 16.41
CA PHE A 411 -3.54 -2.24 17.18
C PHE A 411 -2.10 -1.79 17.49
N ARG A 412 -1.25 -2.69 18.01
CA ARG A 412 0.13 -2.35 18.39
C ARG A 412 0.98 -1.98 17.19
N ASN A 413 0.81 -2.66 16.06
CA ASN A 413 1.56 -2.36 14.86
C ASN A 413 1.12 -1.03 14.24
N TYR A 414 -0.19 -0.78 14.15
CA TYR A 414 -0.72 0.48 13.66
C TYR A 414 -0.25 1.68 14.50
N THR A 415 -0.39 1.59 15.83
CA THR A 415 0.04 2.65 16.77
C THR A 415 1.55 2.89 16.74
N LYS A 416 2.37 1.84 16.61
CA LYS A 416 3.84 1.93 16.61
C LYS A 416 4.44 2.34 15.27
N ILE A 417 3.89 1.87 14.15
CA ILE A 417 4.40 2.18 12.80
C ILE A 417 4.08 3.63 12.43
N LEU A 418 2.92 4.12 12.83
CA LEU A 418 2.43 5.45 12.46
C LEU A 418 2.55 6.49 13.61
N ASP A 419 3.17 6.11 14.73
CA ASP A 419 3.35 6.93 15.95
C ASP A 419 2.06 7.63 16.44
N LYS A 420 0.94 6.90 16.45
CA LYS A 420 -0.39 7.40 16.86
C LYS A 420 -0.80 6.86 18.23
N LYS A 421 -1.32 7.74 19.10
CA LYS A 421 -1.74 7.42 20.48
C LYS A 421 -3.26 7.28 20.69
N ASN A 422 -4.08 7.88 19.83
CA ASN A 422 -5.55 7.86 19.93
C ASN A 422 -6.14 6.87 18.91
N VAL A 423 -6.19 5.59 19.30
CA VAL A 423 -6.71 4.50 18.47
C VAL A 423 -7.67 3.65 19.32
N VAL A 424 -8.77 3.22 18.75
CA VAL A 424 -9.68 2.20 19.30
C VAL A 424 -9.64 1.00 18.35
N ALA A 425 -9.58 -0.21 18.89
CA ALA A 425 -9.71 -1.41 18.08
C ALA A 425 -11.05 -2.08 18.40
N GLU A 426 -11.84 -2.40 17.38
CA GLU A 426 -13.17 -2.95 17.51
C GLU A 426 -13.26 -4.32 16.82
N LEU A 427 -13.73 -5.33 17.57
CA LEU A 427 -13.96 -6.68 17.07
C LEU A 427 -15.43 -6.83 16.64
N TYR A 428 -15.67 -7.05 15.36
CA TYR A 428 -16.99 -7.37 14.80
C TYR A 428 -17.17 -8.87 14.70
N LEU A 429 -18.11 -9.42 15.49
CA LEU A 429 -18.49 -10.83 15.48
C LEU A 429 -19.80 -11.03 14.71
N ILE A 430 -19.72 -11.68 13.56
CA ILE A 430 -20.88 -11.99 12.72
C ILE A 430 -21.46 -13.35 13.13
N SER A 431 -22.71 -13.37 13.60
CA SER A 431 -23.43 -14.61 13.88
C SER A 431 -24.23 -15.06 12.65
N LYS A 432 -23.94 -16.28 12.17
CA LYS A 432 -24.73 -16.90 11.08
C LYS A 432 -26.12 -17.32 11.53
N ASP A 433 -26.28 -17.67 12.81
CA ASP A 433 -27.55 -18.02 13.45
C ASP A 433 -28.16 -16.85 14.24
N VAL A 434 -29.45 -16.91 14.54
CA VAL A 434 -30.12 -15.93 15.42
C VAL A 434 -29.56 -16.05 16.84
N CYS A 435 -29.04 -14.94 17.37
CA CYS A 435 -28.50 -14.87 18.73
C CYS A 435 -29.54 -14.32 19.70
N SER A 436 -29.82 -15.04 20.79
CA SER A 436 -30.60 -14.48 21.91
C SER A 436 -29.81 -13.40 22.66
N ASN A 437 -30.51 -12.53 23.39
CA ASN A 437 -29.88 -11.46 24.18
C ASN A 437 -28.90 -12.02 25.23
N GLU A 438 -29.26 -13.11 25.91
CA GLU A 438 -28.39 -13.78 26.89
C GLU A 438 -27.05 -14.25 26.28
N GLN A 439 -27.05 -14.65 25.00
CA GLN A 439 -25.83 -15.09 24.32
C GLN A 439 -24.92 -13.91 23.96
N LYS A 440 -25.51 -12.79 23.50
CA LYS A 440 -24.76 -11.56 23.22
C LYS A 440 -24.10 -11.02 24.50
N GLU A 441 -24.82 -11.07 25.62
CA GLU A 441 -24.29 -10.72 26.93
C GLU A 441 -23.13 -11.63 27.35
N ARG A 442 -23.27 -12.94 27.16
CA ARG A 442 -22.20 -13.89 27.46
C ARG A 442 -20.92 -13.62 26.66
N TYR A 443 -21.03 -13.43 25.34
CA TYR A 443 -19.85 -13.17 24.49
C TYR A 443 -19.17 -11.83 24.82
N SER A 444 -19.97 -10.80 25.11
CA SER A 444 -19.45 -9.49 25.52
C SER A 444 -18.73 -9.60 26.87
N LYS A 445 -19.30 -10.33 27.83
CA LYS A 445 -18.67 -10.57 29.13
C LYS A 445 -17.33 -11.29 29.00
N ASP A 446 -17.30 -12.38 28.23
CA ASP A 446 -16.08 -13.14 27.99
C ASP A 446 -14.98 -12.26 27.34
N PHE A 447 -15.34 -11.36 26.42
CA PHE A 447 -14.41 -10.41 25.81
C PHE A 447 -13.82 -9.44 26.83
N TYR A 448 -14.67 -8.76 27.61
CA TYR A 448 -14.22 -7.77 28.59
C TYR A 448 -13.41 -8.40 29.73
N ASP A 449 -13.80 -9.59 30.23
CA ASP A 449 -13.05 -10.32 31.26
C ASP A 449 -11.61 -10.66 30.80
N ILE A 450 -11.43 -11.01 29.51
CA ILE A 450 -10.10 -11.28 28.93
C ILE A 450 -9.30 -9.99 28.75
N CYS A 451 -9.92 -8.93 28.22
CA CYS A 451 -9.29 -7.62 28.04
C CYS A 451 -8.82 -7.01 29.37
N GLU A 452 -9.62 -7.08 30.43
CA GLU A 452 -9.25 -6.60 31.76
C GLU A 452 -8.13 -7.43 32.39
N ARG A 453 -7.99 -8.71 32.06
CA ARG A 453 -6.94 -9.55 32.64
C ARG A 453 -5.60 -9.37 31.92
N ILE A 454 -5.61 -9.22 30.60
CA ILE A 454 -4.41 -9.34 29.75
C ILE A 454 -4.05 -8.02 29.04
N TYR A 455 -5.04 -7.20 28.68
CA TYR A 455 -4.90 -6.03 27.79
C TYR A 455 -5.30 -4.70 28.45
N ARG A 456 -5.12 -4.57 29.78
CA ARG A 456 -5.57 -3.43 30.62
C ARG A 456 -5.31 -2.02 30.08
N ASN A 457 -4.32 -1.84 29.22
CA ASN A 457 -3.91 -0.55 28.67
C ASN A 457 -4.38 -0.30 27.23
N HIS A 458 -5.26 -1.15 26.66
CA HIS A 458 -5.73 -1.05 25.28
C HIS A 458 -7.23 -0.69 25.24
N CYS A 459 -7.61 0.25 24.36
CA CYS A 459 -9.01 0.61 24.10
C CYS A 459 -9.65 -0.36 23.10
N PHE A 460 -10.11 -1.53 23.59
CA PHE A 460 -10.78 -2.53 22.77
C PHE A 460 -12.29 -2.57 22.97
N GLN A 461 -13.04 -2.73 21.88
CA GLN A 461 -14.50 -2.82 21.85
C GLN A 461 -14.95 -4.06 21.06
N VAL A 462 -16.20 -4.50 21.26
CA VAL A 462 -16.79 -5.63 20.53
C VAL A 462 -18.21 -5.29 20.08
N ASN A 463 -18.55 -5.67 18.85
CA ASN A 463 -19.87 -5.53 18.26
C ASN A 463 -20.33 -6.87 17.67
N ILE A 464 -21.60 -7.25 17.90
CA ILE A 464 -22.14 -8.57 17.50
C ILE A 464 -23.32 -8.36 16.55
N VAL A 465 -23.18 -8.80 15.29
CA VAL A 465 -24.14 -8.53 14.20
C VAL A 465 -24.71 -9.83 13.63
N GLU A 466 -25.99 -9.86 13.33
CA GLU A 466 -26.69 -11.03 12.76
C GLU A 466 -26.81 -10.96 11.24
N LYS A 467 -26.66 -12.11 10.58
CA LYS A 467 -26.77 -12.27 9.11
C LYS A 467 -28.04 -11.64 8.52
N GLY A 468 -29.21 -11.84 9.13
CA GLY A 468 -30.50 -11.39 8.59
C GLY A 468 -30.63 -9.87 8.41
N ILE A 469 -29.75 -9.09 9.04
CA ILE A 469 -29.73 -7.62 8.94
C ILE A 469 -28.92 -7.15 7.71
N LEU A 470 -28.05 -8.00 7.13
CA LEU A 470 -27.09 -7.62 6.08
C LEU A 470 -27.60 -7.82 4.63
N GLU A 471 -28.67 -8.59 4.39
CA GLU A 471 -29.09 -9.02 3.04
C GLU A 471 -30.09 -8.10 2.30
N ASN A 472 -30.43 -6.92 2.84
CA ASN A 472 -31.41 -6.00 2.24
C ASN A 472 -30.77 -4.83 1.47
N ARG A 473 -30.27 -5.04 0.22
CA ARG A 473 -30.26 -4.10 -0.95
C ARG A 473 -29.43 -4.63 -2.15
N LYS A 474 -29.88 -4.41 -3.39
CA LYS A 474 -29.24 -4.78 -4.68
C LYS A 474 -29.32 -3.62 -5.71
N SER A 475 -28.39 -3.62 -6.68
CA SER A 475 -28.33 -2.95 -8.02
C SER A 475 -27.56 -1.62 -8.11
N GLY A 476 -26.72 -1.31 -9.12
CA GLY A 476 -26.27 -2.01 -10.34
C GLY A 476 -25.36 -1.16 -11.27
N LEU A 477 -24.83 -1.81 -12.33
CA LEU A 477 -24.37 -1.34 -13.66
C LEU A 477 -23.04 -0.55 -13.85
N GLN A 478 -22.23 -1.08 -14.78
CA GLN A 478 -20.98 -0.54 -15.37
C GLN A 478 -21.31 0.17 -16.70
N LYS A 479 -20.74 1.36 -16.96
CA LYS A 479 -20.71 2.05 -18.26
C LYS A 479 -19.37 2.80 -18.42
N ASP A 480 -18.91 2.93 -19.65
CA ASP A 480 -17.65 3.55 -20.09
C ASP A 480 -17.34 4.89 -19.38
N ARG A 481 -16.14 5.03 -18.83
CA ARG A 481 -15.75 6.20 -18.02
C ARG A 481 -15.17 7.31 -18.89
N VAL A 482 -15.95 8.36 -19.12
CA VAL A 482 -15.45 9.65 -19.65
C VAL A 482 -14.98 10.51 -18.47
N PHE A 483 -13.81 11.15 -18.59
CA PHE A 483 -13.28 12.08 -17.59
C PHE A 483 -13.19 13.50 -18.14
N ILE A 484 -13.87 14.45 -17.51
CA ILE A 484 -13.91 15.86 -17.89
C ILE A 484 -12.83 16.61 -17.12
N SER A 485 -11.67 16.83 -17.75
CA SER A 485 -10.55 17.57 -17.16
C SER A 485 -10.78 19.08 -17.15
N SER A 486 -11.34 19.63 -18.23
CA SER A 486 -11.71 21.04 -18.33
C SER A 486 -12.80 21.23 -19.38
N ILE A 487 -13.55 22.33 -19.29
CA ILE A 487 -14.71 22.59 -20.15
C ILE A 487 -14.66 23.99 -20.76
N SER A 488 -15.14 24.15 -22.01
CA SER A 488 -15.23 25.48 -22.62
C SER A 488 -16.36 26.28 -21.97
N VAL A 489 -16.16 27.59 -21.78
CA VAL A 489 -17.13 28.47 -21.09
C VAL A 489 -17.36 29.72 -21.91
N VAL A 490 -18.61 30.15 -22.00
CA VAL A 490 -19.00 31.41 -22.66
C VAL A 490 -19.70 32.35 -21.68
N PRO A 491 -19.48 33.67 -21.78
CA PRO A 491 -20.18 34.64 -20.96
C PRO A 491 -21.64 34.80 -21.40
N VAL A 492 -22.53 34.93 -20.42
CA VAL A 492 -23.91 35.37 -20.63
C VAL A 492 -24.10 36.66 -19.85
N GLU A 493 -24.38 37.75 -20.55
CA GLU A 493 -24.58 39.08 -19.95
C GLU A 493 -26.03 39.54 -20.07
N LYS A 494 -26.51 40.23 -19.04
CA LYS A 494 -27.80 40.93 -19.03
C LYS A 494 -27.66 42.23 -18.25
N GLU A 495 -28.25 43.30 -18.76
CA GLU A 495 -28.34 44.59 -18.09
C GLU A 495 -29.81 44.99 -17.94
N MET A 496 -30.13 45.68 -16.85
CA MET A 496 -31.43 46.31 -16.63
C MET A 496 -31.23 47.74 -16.16
N LEU A 497 -31.91 48.66 -16.84
CA LEU A 497 -31.96 50.07 -16.51
C LEU A 497 -33.42 50.46 -16.26
N TYR A 498 -33.71 51.02 -15.08
CA TYR A 498 -35.04 51.50 -14.70
C TYR A 498 -35.00 53.01 -14.45
N THR A 499 -35.84 53.74 -15.19
CA THR A 499 -35.88 55.21 -15.20
C THR A 499 -37.28 55.73 -14.89
N MET A 500 -37.34 56.90 -14.26
CA MET A 500 -38.54 57.69 -14.04
C MET A 500 -38.30 59.12 -14.57
N ASP A 501 -39.34 59.95 -14.61
CA ASP A 501 -39.28 61.38 -14.96
C ASP A 501 -38.35 62.22 -14.06
N ILE A 502 -38.08 61.71 -12.85
CA ILE A 502 -37.14 62.29 -11.89
C ILE A 502 -35.67 61.92 -12.15
N GLY A 503 -35.38 60.86 -12.92
CA GLY A 503 -34.02 60.36 -13.19
C GLY A 503 -33.90 58.83 -13.19
N ILE A 504 -32.67 58.32 -13.18
CA ILE A 504 -32.39 56.87 -13.10
C ILE A 504 -32.62 56.37 -11.67
N VAL A 505 -33.58 55.47 -11.51
CA VAL A 505 -33.93 54.88 -10.21
C VAL A 505 -33.09 53.65 -9.92
N ALA A 506 -32.81 52.82 -10.93
CA ALA A 506 -31.92 51.68 -10.78
C ALA A 506 -31.16 51.34 -12.07
N LYS A 507 -29.91 50.89 -11.90
CA LYS A 507 -29.09 50.33 -12.98
C LYS A 507 -28.33 49.11 -12.47
N VAL A 508 -28.68 47.93 -12.97
CA VAL A 508 -28.04 46.67 -12.58
C VAL A 508 -27.52 45.91 -13.80
N LYS A 509 -26.34 45.31 -13.67
CA LYS A 509 -25.73 44.48 -14.71
C LYS A 509 -25.33 43.13 -14.13
N ALA A 510 -25.54 42.05 -14.86
CA ALA A 510 -25.10 40.71 -14.49
C ALA A 510 -24.37 40.02 -15.62
N SER A 511 -23.28 39.36 -15.29
CA SER A 511 -22.53 38.44 -16.14
C SER A 511 -22.40 37.10 -15.41
N LYS A 512 -22.61 35.99 -16.13
CA LYS A 512 -22.41 34.63 -15.59
C LYS A 512 -21.71 33.73 -16.60
N PRO A 513 -20.96 32.71 -16.16
CA PRO A 513 -20.44 31.69 -17.04
C PRO A 513 -21.54 30.72 -17.47
N MET A 514 -21.44 30.18 -18.69
CA MET A 514 -22.18 29.01 -19.14
C MET A 514 -21.19 27.98 -19.67
N LEU A 515 -21.11 26.84 -18.99
CA LEU A 515 -20.23 25.73 -19.37
C LEU A 515 -20.84 25.02 -20.58
N LEU A 516 -20.02 24.74 -21.60
CA LEU A 516 -20.42 24.13 -22.86
C LEU A 516 -20.14 22.64 -22.87
N GLY A 517 -21.18 21.81 -22.79
CA GLY A 517 -21.07 20.36 -22.91
C GLY A 517 -22.43 19.68 -22.66
N GLU A 518 -22.67 18.54 -23.29
CA GLU A 518 -23.93 17.79 -23.16
C GLU A 518 -23.91 16.81 -21.97
N TYR A 519 -22.91 16.88 -21.10
CA TYR A 519 -22.75 15.99 -19.94
C TYR A 519 -23.69 16.40 -18.79
N ASP A 520 -24.34 15.42 -18.17
CA ASP A 520 -25.26 15.65 -17.04
C ASP A 520 -24.60 16.44 -15.90
N SER A 521 -23.35 16.12 -15.56
CA SER A 521 -22.55 16.85 -14.56
C SER A 521 -22.36 18.33 -14.89
N VAL A 522 -22.15 18.65 -16.18
CA VAL A 522 -22.00 20.03 -16.68
C VAL A 522 -23.34 20.76 -16.67
N GLN A 523 -24.43 20.07 -17.00
CA GLN A 523 -25.79 20.65 -16.92
C GLN A 523 -26.18 20.96 -15.47
N GLU A 524 -25.81 20.11 -14.53
CA GLU A 524 -26.05 20.30 -13.10
C GLU A 524 -25.29 21.54 -12.56
N ILE A 525 -24.00 21.69 -12.90
CA ILE A 525 -23.24 22.89 -12.54
C ILE A 525 -23.87 24.15 -13.16
N ASN A 526 -24.29 24.10 -14.43
CA ASN A 526 -25.00 25.21 -15.07
C ASN A 526 -26.32 25.52 -14.37
N ALA A 527 -27.06 24.51 -13.90
CA ALA A 527 -28.31 24.69 -13.17
C ALA A 527 -28.07 25.44 -11.85
N GLN A 528 -27.04 25.09 -11.10
CA GLN A 528 -26.67 25.75 -9.84
C GLN A 528 -26.19 27.20 -10.06
N ILE A 529 -25.40 27.46 -11.12
CA ILE A 529 -25.02 28.81 -11.52
C ILE A 529 -26.26 29.63 -11.91
N ASN A 530 -27.18 29.01 -12.67
CA ASN A 530 -28.43 29.65 -13.06
C ASN A 530 -29.32 29.95 -11.85
N GLU A 531 -29.41 29.05 -10.88
CA GLU A 531 -30.17 29.26 -9.65
C GLU A 531 -29.67 30.49 -8.91
N TYR A 532 -28.36 30.60 -8.68
CA TYR A 532 -27.78 31.79 -8.04
C TYR A 532 -28.08 33.06 -8.86
N TYR A 533 -27.89 33.00 -10.17
CA TYR A 533 -28.17 34.13 -11.05
C TYR A 533 -29.66 34.57 -11.03
N GLN A 534 -30.61 33.64 -10.95
CA GLN A 534 -32.04 33.96 -10.84
C GLN A 534 -32.39 34.52 -9.46
N ASN A 535 -31.79 34.00 -8.39
CA ASN A 535 -31.98 34.52 -7.03
C ASN A 535 -31.55 35.99 -6.95
N VAL A 536 -30.41 36.32 -7.54
CA VAL A 536 -29.92 37.70 -7.71
C VAL A 536 -30.92 38.57 -8.46
N TRP A 537 -31.46 38.08 -9.57
CA TRP A 537 -32.40 38.86 -10.38
C TRP A 537 -33.70 39.13 -9.64
N THR A 538 -34.13 38.16 -8.82
CA THR A 538 -35.30 38.27 -7.95
C THR A 538 -35.06 39.29 -6.83
N GLU A 539 -33.88 39.27 -6.22
CA GLU A 539 -33.44 40.27 -5.22
C GLU A 539 -33.50 41.68 -5.80
N TRP A 540 -32.88 41.92 -6.97
CA TRP A 540 -32.94 43.24 -7.61
C TRP A 540 -34.35 43.70 -7.94
N GLN A 541 -35.24 42.80 -8.38
CA GLN A 541 -36.64 43.17 -8.62
C GLN A 541 -37.36 43.61 -7.33
N GLN A 542 -37.07 42.96 -6.21
CA GLN A 542 -37.62 43.32 -4.90
C GLN A 542 -37.06 44.66 -4.44
N ASP A 543 -35.74 44.85 -4.50
CA ASP A 543 -35.08 46.09 -4.07
C ASP A 543 -35.55 47.28 -4.90
N ILE A 544 -35.62 47.15 -6.24
CA ILE A 544 -36.12 48.20 -7.12
C ILE A 544 -37.59 48.53 -6.82
N SER A 545 -38.39 47.52 -6.48
CA SER A 545 -39.78 47.73 -6.09
C SER A 545 -39.92 48.48 -4.76
N GLY A 546 -38.98 48.31 -3.82
CA GLY A 546 -38.91 49.14 -2.62
C GLY A 546 -38.38 50.54 -2.92
N HIS A 547 -37.32 50.64 -3.71
CA HIS A 547 -36.64 51.90 -4.07
C HIS A 547 -37.57 52.89 -4.79
N LYS A 548 -38.48 52.39 -5.63
CA LYS A 548 -39.47 53.22 -6.34
C LYS A 548 -40.53 53.83 -5.41
N GLU A 549 -40.67 53.32 -4.18
CA GLU A 549 -41.69 53.76 -3.21
C GLU A 549 -41.07 54.56 -2.05
N ASP A 550 -39.74 54.61 -1.92
CA ASP A 550 -39.05 55.35 -0.87
C ASP A 550 -39.03 56.87 -1.15
N PRO A 551 -39.75 57.70 -0.39
CA PRO A 551 -39.86 59.13 -0.65
C PRO A 551 -38.54 59.89 -0.46
N PHE A 552 -37.64 59.39 0.38
CA PHE A 552 -36.36 60.02 0.67
C PHE A 552 -35.36 59.78 -0.46
N ILE A 553 -35.32 58.56 -0.98
CA ILE A 553 -34.52 58.19 -2.15
C ILE A 553 -34.99 58.91 -3.41
N LEU A 554 -36.31 58.92 -3.68
CA LEU A 554 -36.86 59.64 -4.84
C LEU A 554 -36.54 61.13 -4.79
N LYS A 555 -36.56 61.74 -3.59
CA LYS A 555 -36.16 63.14 -3.41
C LYS A 555 -34.69 63.38 -3.72
N ARG A 556 -33.80 62.44 -3.37
CA ARG A 556 -32.35 62.52 -3.70
C ARG A 556 -32.11 62.45 -5.20
N ILE A 557 -32.79 61.53 -5.89
CA ILE A 557 -32.73 61.41 -7.36
C ILE A 557 -33.24 62.70 -8.01
N ALA A 558 -34.39 63.20 -7.55
CA ALA A 558 -35.00 64.43 -8.09
C ALA A 558 -34.17 65.70 -7.85
N ALA A 559 -33.25 65.71 -6.87
CA ALA A 559 -32.40 66.85 -6.56
C ALA A 559 -31.17 66.97 -7.48
N GLN A 560 -30.88 65.95 -8.30
CA GLN A 560 -29.75 65.98 -9.24
C GLN A 560 -30.06 66.84 -10.46
N GLN A 561 -29.07 67.62 -10.93
CA GLN A 561 -29.21 68.47 -12.12
C GLN A 561 -29.19 67.65 -13.42
N GLU A 562 -28.35 66.62 -13.50
CA GLU A 562 -28.20 65.76 -14.68
C GLU A 562 -28.96 64.44 -14.52
N LYS A 563 -30.22 64.41 -14.94
CA LYS A 563 -31.15 63.27 -14.74
C LYS A 563 -30.78 61.99 -15.51
N GLU A 564 -29.89 62.08 -16.49
CA GLU A 564 -29.43 60.95 -17.32
C GLU A 564 -28.19 60.24 -16.74
N GLN A 565 -27.65 60.73 -15.62
CA GLN A 565 -26.50 60.12 -14.94
C GLN A 565 -26.92 59.36 -13.67
N ILE A 566 -26.02 58.50 -13.18
CA ILE A 566 -26.19 57.81 -11.89
C ILE A 566 -26.12 58.87 -10.78
N SER A 567 -27.05 58.78 -9.82
CA SER A 567 -27.16 59.69 -8.67
C SER A 567 -26.76 58.98 -7.37
N GLU A 568 -26.55 59.75 -6.29
CA GLU A 568 -26.40 59.17 -4.94
C GLU A 568 -27.65 58.43 -4.45
N GLY A 569 -28.83 58.66 -5.05
CA GLY A 569 -30.06 57.92 -4.76
C GLY A 569 -30.31 56.73 -5.69
N THR A 570 -29.54 56.57 -6.75
CA THR A 570 -29.76 55.52 -7.75
C THR A 570 -29.30 54.17 -7.21
N LEU A 571 -30.17 53.16 -7.25
CA LEU A 571 -29.77 51.79 -6.95
C LEU A 571 -28.82 51.28 -8.02
N THR A 572 -27.65 50.79 -7.63
CA THR A 572 -26.72 50.17 -8.57
C THR A 572 -26.18 48.86 -8.04
N ASP A 573 -26.09 47.85 -8.90
CA ASP A 573 -25.36 46.63 -8.60
C ASP A 573 -24.77 46.03 -9.88
N ASN A 574 -23.65 45.33 -9.75
CA ASN A 574 -22.96 44.73 -10.89
C ASN A 574 -22.41 43.35 -10.54
N LEU A 575 -23.15 42.29 -10.89
CA LEU A 575 -22.70 40.91 -10.75
C LEU A 575 -21.68 40.58 -11.85
N CYS A 576 -20.42 40.43 -11.46
CA CYS A 576 -19.33 39.95 -12.31
C CYS A 576 -18.89 38.56 -11.86
N TYR A 577 -18.19 37.84 -12.73
CA TYR A 577 -17.59 36.57 -12.38
C TYR A 577 -16.14 36.45 -12.86
N GLU A 578 -15.34 35.67 -12.15
CA GLU A 578 -13.99 35.26 -12.52
C GLU A 578 -13.88 33.75 -12.42
N ILE A 579 -13.54 33.06 -13.51
CA ILE A 579 -13.20 31.63 -13.46
C ILE A 579 -11.76 31.51 -12.97
N THR A 580 -11.59 31.16 -11.71
CA THR A 580 -10.29 31.10 -11.05
C THR A 580 -9.60 29.75 -11.27
N HIS A 581 -10.37 28.68 -11.55
CA HIS A 581 -9.84 27.38 -11.93
C HIS A 581 -10.79 26.63 -12.88
N ASN A 582 -10.22 25.96 -13.89
CA ASN A 582 -10.95 25.12 -14.85
C ASN A 582 -9.94 24.17 -15.51
N ASP A 583 -9.49 23.22 -14.69
CA ASP A 583 -8.54 22.18 -15.04
C ASP A 583 -8.59 21.02 -14.04
N ALA A 584 -7.92 19.91 -14.36
CA ALA A 584 -7.81 18.73 -13.49
C ALA A 584 -9.13 18.18 -12.89
N GLY A 585 -10.25 18.35 -13.61
CA GLY A 585 -11.56 17.88 -13.17
C GLY A 585 -12.29 18.83 -12.23
N LEU A 586 -11.72 19.99 -11.91
CA LEU A 586 -12.33 20.97 -11.03
C LEU A 586 -12.67 22.27 -11.77
N PHE A 587 -13.81 22.83 -11.37
CA PHE A 587 -14.27 24.14 -11.80
C PHE A 587 -14.44 25.05 -10.57
N SER A 588 -13.77 26.20 -10.57
CA SER A 588 -13.92 27.22 -9.53
C SER A 588 -14.22 28.56 -10.17
N VAL A 589 -15.28 29.21 -9.68
CA VAL A 589 -15.71 30.55 -10.09
C VAL A 589 -16.01 31.41 -8.87
N ILE A 590 -15.53 32.65 -8.89
CA ILE A 590 -15.90 33.69 -7.95
C ILE A 590 -16.94 34.58 -8.62
N PHE A 591 -18.00 34.89 -7.90
CA PHE A 591 -18.99 35.91 -8.24
C PHE A 591 -18.84 37.10 -7.29
N ASP A 592 -18.65 38.28 -7.84
CA ASP A 592 -18.53 39.53 -7.09
C ASP A 592 -19.63 40.50 -7.52
N ARG A 593 -20.18 41.21 -6.55
CA ARG A 593 -21.17 42.28 -6.78
C ARG A 593 -20.93 43.46 -5.83
N TYR A 594 -21.48 44.62 -6.16
CA TYR A 594 -21.34 45.84 -5.38
C TYR A 594 -22.69 46.55 -5.31
N LEU A 595 -23.48 46.16 -4.31
CA LEU A 595 -24.87 46.60 -4.16
C LEU A 595 -24.93 47.95 -3.45
N TYR A 596 -25.38 48.99 -4.15
CA TYR A 596 -25.55 50.33 -3.59
C TYR A 596 -27.03 50.70 -3.55
N LEU A 597 -27.55 50.93 -2.34
CA LEU A 597 -28.95 51.30 -2.06
C LEU A 597 -29.09 52.76 -1.59
N GLY A 598 -28.14 53.64 -1.90
CA GLY A 598 -28.22 55.06 -1.50
C GLY A 598 -27.66 55.39 -0.10
N GLY A 599 -26.76 54.55 0.43
CA GLY A 599 -26.06 54.75 1.71
C GLY A 599 -24.75 55.53 1.59
N VAL A 600 -23.89 55.44 2.61
CA VAL A 600 -22.55 56.08 2.60
C VAL A 600 -21.57 55.34 1.68
N HIS A 601 -21.75 54.04 1.52
CA HIS A 601 -21.02 53.17 0.58
C HIS A 601 -21.94 52.02 0.11
N GLY A 602 -21.51 51.26 -0.89
CA GLY A 602 -22.19 50.03 -1.32
C GLY A 602 -21.81 48.84 -0.43
N THR A 603 -22.46 47.72 -0.64
CA THR A 603 -22.15 46.45 0.01
C THR A 603 -21.54 45.54 -1.03
N PRO A 604 -20.21 45.34 -1.03
CA PRO A 604 -19.62 44.25 -1.78
C PRO A 604 -20.17 42.93 -1.25
N LEU A 605 -20.62 42.05 -2.15
CA LEU A 605 -21.00 40.68 -1.80
C LEU A 605 -20.26 39.70 -2.73
N ARG A 606 -19.77 38.60 -2.17
CA ARG A 606 -18.99 37.58 -2.87
C ARG A 606 -19.64 36.22 -2.67
N LYS A 607 -19.64 35.42 -3.73
CA LYS A 607 -20.01 34.00 -3.66
C LYS A 607 -19.05 33.20 -4.50
N CYS A 608 -18.55 32.10 -3.94
CA CYS A 608 -17.70 31.17 -4.67
C CYS A 608 -18.46 29.87 -4.93
N ILE A 609 -18.23 29.30 -6.11
CA ILE A 609 -18.68 27.96 -6.47
C ILE A 609 -17.43 27.16 -6.84
N VAL A 610 -17.22 26.04 -6.16
CA VAL A 610 -16.21 25.04 -6.49
C VAL A 610 -16.96 23.74 -6.77
N ALA A 611 -16.75 23.15 -7.93
CA ALA A 611 -17.50 21.97 -8.37
C ALA A 611 -16.57 20.95 -9.06
N ASP A 612 -16.92 19.67 -8.92
CA ASP A 612 -16.31 18.59 -9.69
C ASP A 612 -17.01 18.45 -11.04
N LEU A 613 -16.25 18.63 -12.12
CA LEU A 613 -16.73 18.58 -13.50
C LEU A 613 -17.30 17.21 -13.89
N ASN A 614 -16.93 16.13 -13.19
CA ASN A 614 -17.31 14.76 -13.52
C ASN A 614 -18.59 14.32 -12.82
N THR A 615 -18.81 14.81 -11.59
CA THR A 615 -19.98 14.45 -10.79
C THR A 615 -21.06 15.52 -10.84
N GLY A 616 -20.69 16.78 -11.12
CA GLY A 616 -21.60 17.92 -11.08
C GLY A 616 -21.87 18.43 -9.65
N VAL A 617 -21.20 17.85 -8.66
CA VAL A 617 -21.39 18.14 -7.23
C VAL A 617 -20.54 19.34 -6.82
N LEU A 618 -21.12 20.21 -5.99
CA LEU A 618 -20.38 21.29 -5.32
C LEU A 618 -19.46 20.69 -4.26
N LEU A 619 -18.20 21.08 -4.32
CA LEU A 619 -17.21 20.69 -3.35
C LEU A 619 -17.24 21.63 -2.15
N SER A 620 -17.33 21.01 -0.99
CA SER A 620 -17.04 21.62 0.30
C SER A 620 -15.52 21.74 0.51
N LEU A 621 -15.10 22.54 1.50
CA LEU A 621 -13.69 22.83 1.70
C LEU A 621 -12.92 21.57 2.12
N HIS A 622 -13.52 20.71 2.94
CA HIS A 622 -12.87 19.48 3.37
C HIS A 622 -12.63 18.48 2.23
N GLU A 623 -13.47 18.46 1.19
CA GLU A 623 -13.28 17.64 -0.02
C GLU A 623 -12.11 18.11 -0.88
N VAL A 624 -11.64 19.35 -0.68
CA VAL A 624 -10.48 19.91 -1.36
C VAL A 624 -9.24 19.90 -0.46
N LEU A 625 -9.44 20.06 0.84
CA LEU A 625 -8.39 20.18 1.85
C LEU A 625 -8.69 19.22 3.02
N PRO A 626 -8.26 17.94 2.93
CA PRO A 626 -8.59 16.93 3.93
C PRO A 626 -7.72 17.08 5.19
N MET A 627 -7.94 18.16 5.94
CA MET A 627 -7.29 18.47 7.22
C MET A 627 -8.32 18.87 8.28
N SER A 628 -7.94 18.77 9.55
CA SER A 628 -8.80 19.14 10.67
C SER A 628 -8.97 20.66 10.79
N PHE A 629 -10.06 21.08 11.46
CA PHE A 629 -10.30 22.49 11.78
C PHE A 629 -9.13 23.12 12.54
N ILE A 630 -8.48 22.39 13.44
CA ILE A 630 -7.33 22.90 14.22
C ILE A 630 -6.09 23.11 13.33
N GLU A 631 -5.82 22.18 12.41
CA GLU A 631 -4.72 22.34 11.45
C GLU A 631 -5.00 23.53 10.53
N LEU A 632 -6.23 23.64 10.04
CA LEU A 632 -6.64 24.78 9.21
C LEU A 632 -6.54 26.09 9.99
N MET A 633 -6.99 26.14 11.25
CA MET A 633 -6.88 27.33 12.09
C MET A 633 -5.42 27.69 12.42
N THR A 634 -4.53 26.69 12.46
CA THR A 634 -3.09 26.93 12.61
C THR A 634 -2.53 27.57 11.34
N ILE A 635 -2.87 27.04 10.17
CA ILE A 635 -2.46 27.62 8.88
C ILE A 635 -3.06 29.02 8.72
N ILE A 636 -4.35 29.22 9.00
CA ILE A 636 -5.01 30.53 8.96
C ILE A 636 -4.27 31.50 9.88
N ARG A 637 -3.92 31.10 11.12
CA ARG A 637 -3.14 31.96 12.01
C ARG A 637 -1.80 32.32 11.39
N GLU A 638 -1.03 31.33 10.97
CA GLU A 638 0.30 31.55 10.39
C GLU A 638 0.24 32.44 9.16
N ARG A 639 -0.74 32.23 8.27
CA ARG A 639 -0.95 33.00 7.04
C ARG A 639 -1.43 34.41 7.33
N LEU A 640 -2.42 34.58 8.21
CA LEU A 640 -2.93 35.88 8.64
C LEU A 640 -1.81 36.74 9.22
N TYR A 641 -0.99 36.18 10.10
CA TYR A 641 0.14 36.89 10.69
C TYR A 641 1.27 37.11 9.67
N THR A 642 1.53 36.18 8.76
CA THR A 642 2.57 36.36 7.72
C THR A 642 2.20 37.46 6.72
N GLU A 643 0.94 37.51 6.29
CA GLU A 643 0.49 38.43 5.24
C GLU A 643 0.26 39.86 5.76
N TYR A 644 -0.13 40.05 7.03
CA TYR A 644 -0.59 41.34 7.55
C TYR A 644 0.19 41.92 8.76
N SER A 645 1.28 41.29 9.23
CA SER A 645 2.00 41.66 10.49
C SER A 645 2.73 43.01 10.52
N GLN A 646 2.60 43.88 9.51
CA GLN A 646 3.34 45.16 9.47
C GLN A 646 2.68 46.26 10.35
N ASP A 647 2.70 46.05 11.68
CA ASP A 647 2.33 46.98 12.78
C ASP A 647 0.89 46.89 13.35
N TYR A 648 0.15 45.80 13.13
CA TYR A 648 -1.24 45.65 13.62
C TYR A 648 -1.49 44.37 14.45
N ASN A 649 -0.54 43.92 15.27
CA ASN A 649 -0.67 42.64 16.02
C ASN A 649 -1.93 42.55 16.89
N ASP A 650 -2.34 43.63 17.54
CA ASP A 650 -3.56 43.63 18.38
C ASP A 650 -4.83 43.45 17.52
N VAL A 651 -4.85 44.03 16.30
CA VAL A 651 -5.96 43.89 15.35
C VAL A 651 -5.97 42.49 14.75
N LEU A 652 -4.80 41.89 14.47
CA LEU A 652 -4.72 40.52 13.95
C LEU A 652 -5.14 39.48 14.97
N GLU A 653 -4.85 39.70 16.25
CA GLU A 653 -5.36 38.83 17.31
C GLU A 653 -6.88 38.96 17.46
N GLU A 654 -7.43 40.17 17.32
CA GLU A 654 -8.90 40.37 17.26
C GLU A 654 -9.52 39.68 16.05
N CYS A 655 -8.92 39.81 14.85
CA CYS A 655 -9.35 39.10 13.65
C CYS A 655 -9.33 37.58 13.88
N TYR A 656 -8.23 37.04 14.42
CA TYR A 656 -8.10 35.60 14.68
C TYR A 656 -9.10 35.10 15.74
N GLN A 657 -9.36 35.91 16.77
CA GLN A 657 -10.35 35.60 17.79
C GLN A 657 -11.77 35.61 17.19
N ASN A 658 -12.06 36.56 16.29
CA ASN A 658 -13.33 36.60 15.57
C ASN A 658 -13.51 35.36 14.68
N ILE A 659 -12.46 34.94 13.94
CA ILE A 659 -12.50 33.68 13.18
C ILE A 659 -12.80 32.50 14.12
N SER A 660 -12.09 32.40 15.24
CA SER A 660 -12.26 31.31 16.20
C SER A 660 -13.67 31.27 16.83
N ASN A 661 -14.33 32.43 16.93
CA ASN A 661 -15.67 32.55 17.50
C ASN A 661 -16.77 32.29 16.47
N LEU A 662 -16.55 32.64 15.21
CA LEU A 662 -17.54 32.53 14.13
C LEU A 662 -17.55 31.15 13.47
N TYR A 663 -16.39 30.49 13.45
CA TYR A 663 -16.19 29.23 12.74
C TYR A 663 -15.87 28.11 13.72
N HIS A 664 -16.46 26.95 13.50
CA HIS A 664 -16.32 25.77 14.35
C HIS A 664 -16.08 24.46 13.56
N GLN A 665 -16.20 24.50 12.23
CA GLN A 665 -15.92 23.39 11.32
C GLN A 665 -15.32 23.88 10.00
N VAL A 666 -14.62 22.99 9.28
CA VAL A 666 -13.87 23.34 8.05
C VAL A 666 -14.80 23.86 6.95
N ASP A 667 -15.97 23.25 6.77
CA ASP A 667 -16.88 23.60 5.66
C ASP A 667 -17.67 24.89 5.87
N GLU A 668 -17.58 25.51 7.04
CA GLU A 668 -18.11 26.85 7.24
C GLU A 668 -17.27 27.90 6.50
N PHE A 669 -15.98 27.63 6.30
CA PHE A 669 -15.10 28.55 5.58
C PHE A 669 -15.46 28.63 4.11
N LYS A 670 -15.59 29.87 3.65
CA LYS A 670 -15.77 30.16 2.23
C LYS A 670 -14.42 30.09 1.54
N PHE A 671 -14.37 29.41 0.40
CA PHE A 671 -13.11 29.18 -0.29
C PHE A 671 -13.26 29.22 -1.81
N TYR A 672 -12.13 29.33 -2.49
CA TYR A 672 -12.02 29.15 -3.93
C TYR A 672 -10.65 28.57 -4.29
N ILE A 673 -10.55 28.04 -5.51
CA ILE A 673 -9.28 27.55 -6.07
C ILE A 673 -8.87 28.51 -7.18
N LYS A 674 -7.63 29.01 -7.13
CA LYS A 674 -7.06 29.90 -8.15
C LYS A 674 -5.69 29.38 -8.57
N TYR A 675 -5.52 29.05 -9.84
CA TYR A 675 -4.27 28.48 -10.39
C TYR A 675 -3.74 27.29 -9.58
N SER A 676 -4.61 26.33 -9.25
CA SER A 676 -4.29 25.16 -8.42
C SER A 676 -3.87 25.51 -6.99
N SER A 677 -4.12 26.73 -6.52
CA SER A 677 -3.89 27.14 -5.13
C SER A 677 -5.22 27.37 -4.42
N LEU A 678 -5.30 26.96 -3.16
CA LEU A 678 -6.47 27.11 -2.31
C LEU A 678 -6.43 28.43 -1.54
N TYR A 679 -7.53 29.17 -1.58
CA TYR A 679 -7.73 30.40 -0.82
C TYR A 679 -8.99 30.30 0.03
N ILE A 680 -8.92 30.78 1.27
CA ILE A 680 -10.08 31.06 2.12
C ILE A 680 -10.29 32.56 2.11
N TYR A 681 -11.55 33.00 2.00
CA TYR A 681 -11.87 34.41 2.04
C TYR A 681 -12.88 34.73 3.14
N PHE A 682 -12.75 35.95 3.67
CA PHE A 682 -13.67 36.52 4.64
C PHE A 682 -14.36 37.74 4.04
N ASP A 683 -15.66 37.84 4.27
CA ASP A 683 -16.48 38.97 3.84
C ASP A 683 -16.07 40.26 4.56
N ILE A 684 -16.43 41.39 3.96
CA ILE A 684 -16.33 42.67 4.64
C ILE A 684 -17.06 42.63 5.99
N TYR A 685 -16.48 43.26 7.02
CA TYR A 685 -17.00 43.25 8.39
C TYR A 685 -17.05 41.88 9.08
N GLU A 686 -16.63 40.79 8.43
CA GLU A 686 -16.64 39.46 9.04
C GLU A 686 -15.54 39.34 10.10
N ILE A 687 -14.32 39.74 9.74
CA ILE A 687 -13.17 39.71 10.64
C ILE A 687 -12.44 41.04 10.72
N SER A 688 -12.68 41.96 9.78
CA SER A 688 -12.00 43.25 9.66
C SER A 688 -12.92 44.35 9.12
N GLY A 689 -12.49 45.62 9.19
CA GLY A 689 -13.29 46.75 8.73
C GLY A 689 -13.41 46.85 7.20
N TYR A 690 -14.43 47.55 6.72
CA TYR A 690 -14.73 47.74 5.29
C TYR A 690 -13.56 48.18 4.42
N SER A 691 -12.66 49.01 4.94
CA SER A 691 -11.50 49.52 4.20
C SER A 691 -10.50 48.44 3.78
N MET A 692 -10.53 47.26 4.40
CA MET A 692 -9.68 46.13 4.03
C MET A 692 -10.27 45.30 2.88
N GLY A 693 -11.53 45.52 2.51
CA GLY A 693 -12.21 44.70 1.51
C GLY A 693 -12.37 43.24 1.94
N TYR A 694 -12.44 42.33 0.96
CA TYR A 694 -12.33 40.89 1.24
C TYR A 694 -10.92 40.55 1.66
N MET A 695 -10.79 39.76 2.72
CA MET A 695 -9.50 39.21 3.12
C MET A 695 -9.36 37.80 2.55
N ASP A 696 -8.60 37.68 1.46
CA ASP A 696 -8.25 36.40 0.85
C ASP A 696 -6.93 35.91 1.47
N LEU A 697 -6.94 34.74 2.11
CA LEU A 697 -5.75 34.09 2.68
C LEU A 697 -5.34 32.90 1.82
N TYR A 698 -4.08 32.91 1.36
CA TYR A 698 -3.51 31.73 0.70
C TYR A 698 -3.29 30.60 1.71
N ILE A 699 -3.83 29.43 1.43
CA ILE A 699 -3.68 28.26 2.31
C ILE A 699 -2.54 27.37 1.82
N MET A 700 -2.68 26.78 0.63
CA MET A 700 -1.68 25.91 0.04
C MET A 700 -1.83 25.69 -1.48
N ASP A 701 -0.80 25.11 -2.10
CA ASP A 701 -0.80 24.61 -3.48
C ASP A 701 -1.41 23.19 -3.52
N LEU A 702 -2.33 22.95 -4.46
CA LEU A 702 -3.07 21.71 -4.67
C LEU A 702 -2.57 20.91 -5.87
N THR A 703 -1.49 21.32 -6.56
CA THR A 703 -1.06 20.70 -7.82
C THR A 703 -0.87 19.18 -7.72
N ASP A 704 -0.22 18.69 -6.67
CA ASP A 704 -0.01 17.25 -6.46
C ASP A 704 -1.28 16.53 -5.96
N TYR A 705 -2.15 17.22 -5.22
CA TYR A 705 -3.46 16.71 -4.80
C TYR A 705 -4.36 16.46 -6.02
N LEU A 706 -4.45 17.46 -6.91
CA LEU A 706 -5.29 17.41 -8.11
C LEU A 706 -4.82 16.34 -9.12
N ARG A 707 -3.50 16.06 -9.19
CA ARG A 707 -2.96 14.98 -10.03
C ARG A 707 -3.36 13.58 -9.59
N ASN A 708 -3.53 13.36 -8.29
CA ASN A 708 -3.79 12.02 -7.72
C ASN A 708 -5.29 11.75 -7.46
N ARG A 709 -6.16 12.75 -7.66
CA ARG A 709 -7.61 12.66 -7.36
C ARG A 709 -8.36 11.67 -8.27
N TYR A 710 -7.89 11.44 -9.50
CA TYR A 710 -8.52 10.51 -10.44
C TYR A 710 -7.49 9.62 -11.12
N ASN A 711 -7.77 8.32 -11.21
CA ASN A 711 -7.04 7.42 -12.11
C ASN A 711 -7.60 7.59 -13.54
N ILE A 712 -6.90 8.35 -14.36
CA ILE A 712 -7.32 8.74 -15.72
C ILE A 712 -6.78 7.80 -16.82
N GLU A 713 -6.08 6.72 -16.46
CA GLU A 713 -5.34 5.87 -17.41
C GLU A 713 -6.25 5.11 -18.40
N GLU A 714 -7.53 4.92 -18.06
CA GLU A 714 -8.52 4.23 -18.90
C GLU A 714 -9.73 5.10 -19.28
N CYS A 715 -9.67 6.43 -19.07
CA CYS A 715 -10.77 7.34 -19.36
C CYS A 715 -10.54 8.14 -20.65
N ASP A 716 -11.61 8.37 -21.43
CA ASP A 716 -11.58 9.38 -22.49
C ASP A 716 -11.57 10.78 -21.86
N ILE A 717 -10.50 11.55 -22.10
CA ILE A 717 -10.28 12.85 -21.45
C ILE A 717 -10.90 13.99 -22.28
N VAL A 718 -11.91 14.65 -21.72
CA VAL A 718 -12.48 15.89 -22.26
C VAL A 718 -11.68 17.08 -21.75
N ARG A 719 -11.24 17.96 -22.66
CA ARG A 719 -10.54 19.21 -22.34
C ARG A 719 -11.24 20.38 -23.03
N LYS A 720 -11.16 21.56 -22.43
CA LYS A 720 -11.66 22.81 -23.02
C LYS A 720 -11.03 22.98 -24.41
N GLN A 721 -11.88 23.12 -25.41
CA GLN A 721 -11.42 23.43 -26.76
C GLN A 721 -11.11 24.92 -26.83
N PRO A 722 -10.00 25.34 -27.45
CA PRO A 722 -9.77 26.73 -27.80
C PRO A 722 -10.99 27.23 -28.56
N LEU A 723 -11.56 28.37 -28.13
CA LEU A 723 -12.84 28.90 -28.63
C LEU A 723 -12.84 29.29 -30.13
N PHE A 724 -11.80 28.91 -30.88
CA PHE A 724 -11.61 29.19 -32.30
C PHE A 724 -11.82 28.00 -33.24
N GLU A 725 -12.06 26.78 -32.75
CA GLU A 725 -12.22 25.60 -33.63
C GLU A 725 -13.67 25.10 -33.83
N LYS A 726 -14.67 25.71 -33.18
CA LYS A 726 -16.08 25.26 -33.29
C LYS A 726 -16.95 26.01 -34.31
N ILE A 727 -16.41 26.98 -35.05
CA ILE A 727 -17.14 27.64 -36.17
C ILE A 727 -17.07 26.80 -37.47
N GLU A 728 -16.09 25.89 -37.62
CA GLU A 728 -15.89 25.17 -38.89
C GLU A 728 -16.67 23.84 -39.02
N ARG A 729 -17.31 23.33 -37.96
CA ARG A 729 -18.06 22.05 -38.04
C ARG A 729 -19.56 22.18 -38.30
N GLU A 730 -20.17 23.34 -38.15
CA GLU A 730 -21.59 23.55 -38.53
C GLU A 730 -21.77 24.02 -39.98
N THR A 731 -20.69 24.26 -40.72
CA THR A 731 -20.75 24.52 -42.18
C THR A 731 -20.61 23.27 -43.05
N ALA A 732 -20.58 22.08 -42.43
CA ALA A 732 -20.51 20.80 -43.13
C ALA A 732 -21.53 19.79 -42.58
N ARG A 733 -22.82 20.14 -42.58
CA ARG A 733 -23.93 19.18 -42.69
C ARG A 733 -25.18 19.82 -43.26
#